data_AF-A0A9W4RSU8-F1
#
_entry.id   AF-A0A9W4RSU8-F1
#
_cell.length_a   1.000
_cell.length_b   1.000
_cell.length_c   1.000
_cell.angle_alpha   90.00
_cell.angle_beta   90.00
_cell.angle_gamma   90.00
#
_symmetry.space_group_name_H-M   'P 1'
#
loop_
_entity.id
_entity.type
_entity.pdbx_description
1 polymer ?
#
loop_
_entity_poly.entity_id
_entity_poly.type
_entity_poly.pdbx_seq_one_letter_code
_entity_poly.pdbx_strand_id
1 'polypeptide(L)'
;MDVAEPLGFEPRDHGLVPRRALDATFVDGKLSFTSQRGSESVRPEEIVFIIPANPHLSSGPIICALREDAEAKEFPYQLDIFFVAGDLPPELTDGLLLSQFPDHLNPQPSRHDVHFVVSTKSGLGHAPKFWDNVVQPLVILADQKAPGGMSSQSNGLSDRFNVLITKDADSVRNFAKDNWASRTQNQPGSSTTKTELIVLMSGDGGVVDLLNGCEETETPTALPTIAVLPLGTGNSNFHSSHKPLYTENGPSHMVLGLRTLFFGTAAPLPSFRASFSPGARLVTYTPEPDAEKPEDVSLRNDGVDHLFGALVASYGFHAQLVWESDTPEYRKHGDKRFGMVAQELLKESHAYTAKVEVRSPDGAALKVLPREKYSYALAAMVSNLEKTFTISPGSGPLQGRLKLVHFGAVGAEKTMEIMMAAYKQGSHVGMKWKDGEQEDYVGYEDAEEIRVTIGESDPRWRKVCIDGTIVEIPEDGWMAVTKVKHPLFSILADRSIFRFTTEEMTQLYDVIVAGAGPVGLLLACEVALAGASVLILERDAKPESEWKSNPVGFRGLHLPSIELLYRRDLLGKLYDLTNRPHTPPKGPGMQFGGHFAGIPLNLNQLDLNRWKYRLPGPSLMPGPITIDRIEAVLTERAESLGVTILRGHGFNRIVEETQSGITVEAGEEGQNFRGRWLVGCDGGRSAIRKAAGFEFPGTEATFTGYVVHCDLDHPDRLVPGFVPTRHGMYIFRKPDMVYLMDFDGGAGQKAEHSLERLQDILNRATGKPDDVRMTKIHLATPFTDRSKQVTTYRRGRVLLAGDAAHIHPPLGGQGMNCGLGDAMNLGWKLAASVRQEQQSPDGKANFELIDTYEKERYPIGEFVLEWNRSQVAALQPNETGYAVQKLVRDLIATDDGANHFIDRVWGLSQRYDVGSDVHPAAGRSAPDFTFKDGTRLGPKMVQGRGMLIDFEDDGTLKDLVTEKYEKRLDYIGADVEDRRGIRALLIRPDGFIAWAVEEGAEVNIDELNVALEKWFKI
;
A
#
# COMPACT_ATOMS: atom_id res chain seq x y z
N MET A 1 -16.43 26.41 42.78
CA MET A 1 -16.24 26.91 41.40
C MET A 1 -14.84 27.48 41.36
N ASP A 2 -13.85 26.67 40.98
CA ASP A 2 -12.43 27.06 40.99
C ASP A 2 -11.95 27.36 39.57
N VAL A 3 -12.37 28.49 39.01
CA VAL A 3 -11.62 29.18 37.94
C VAL A 3 -11.92 30.68 38.08
N ALA A 4 -10.89 31.50 38.30
CA ALA A 4 -11.00 32.97 38.26
C ALA A 4 -10.86 33.52 36.83
N GLU A 5 -10.40 32.68 35.89
CA GLU A 5 -10.32 33.00 34.47
C GLU A 5 -11.64 32.68 33.74
N PRO A 6 -12.12 33.57 32.85
CA PRO A 6 -13.29 33.30 32.04
C PRO A 6 -13.00 32.12 31.08
N LEU A 7 -13.82 31.07 31.21
CA LEU A 7 -13.79 29.86 30.36
C LEU A 7 -14.28 30.12 28.94
N GLY A 8 -14.95 31.24 28.72
CA GLY A 8 -15.56 31.57 27.42
C GLY A 8 -17.00 31.14 27.25
N PHE A 9 -17.54 30.37 28.20
CA PHE A 9 -18.88 29.81 28.23
C PHE A 9 -19.30 29.50 29.68
N GLU A 10 -20.61 29.40 29.93
CA GLU A 10 -21.12 29.06 31.27
C GLU A 10 -21.02 27.54 31.53
N PRO A 11 -20.46 27.11 32.69
CA PRO A 11 -20.50 25.72 33.11
C PRO A 11 -21.93 25.20 33.25
N ARG A 12 -22.22 24.03 32.70
CA ARG A 12 -23.55 23.38 32.78
C ARG A 12 -23.52 22.17 33.71
N ASP A 13 -24.67 21.86 34.32
CA ASP A 13 -24.82 20.73 35.23
C ASP A 13 -24.52 19.40 34.52
N HIS A 14 -23.77 18.52 35.21
CA HIS A 14 -23.55 17.10 34.87
C HIS A 14 -22.66 16.76 33.65
N GLY A 15 -21.86 17.69 33.10
CA GLY A 15 -21.02 17.37 31.93
C GLY A 15 -19.62 17.97 31.89
N LEU A 16 -19.40 19.11 32.54
CA LEU A 16 -18.17 19.89 32.46
C LEU A 16 -17.57 20.10 33.84
N VAL A 17 -16.30 19.71 34.04
CA VAL A 17 -15.58 20.03 35.29
C VAL A 17 -14.25 20.72 34.99
N PRO A 18 -14.22 22.07 34.99
CA PRO A 18 -12.99 22.84 34.89
C PRO A 18 -12.18 22.70 36.18
N ARG A 19 -10.88 22.45 36.06
CA ARG A 19 -9.97 22.26 37.21
C ARG A 19 -8.63 22.93 36.95
N ARG A 20 -8.00 23.40 38.03
CA ARG A 20 -6.63 23.87 38.01
C ARG A 20 -5.69 22.73 38.43
N ALA A 21 -4.76 22.38 37.55
CA ALA A 21 -3.69 21.43 37.82
C ALA A 21 -2.44 22.24 38.23
N LEU A 22 -1.99 22.04 39.47
CA LEU A 22 -0.84 22.77 40.02
C LEU A 22 0.50 22.25 39.49
N ASP A 23 0.54 20.96 39.19
CA ASP A 23 1.66 20.19 38.64
C ASP A 23 1.09 19.18 37.63
N ALA A 24 1.87 18.78 36.64
CA ALA A 24 1.47 17.73 35.70
C ALA A 24 2.69 16.84 35.43
N THR A 25 2.62 15.58 35.87
CA THR A 25 3.72 14.63 35.73
C THR A 25 3.20 13.29 35.21
N PHE A 26 4.03 12.57 34.48
CA PHE A 26 3.66 11.25 33.96
C PHE A 26 4.08 10.17 34.95
N VAL A 27 3.10 9.42 35.49
CA VAL A 27 3.33 8.33 36.43
C VAL A 27 2.52 7.12 35.95
N ASP A 28 3.18 5.97 35.77
CA ASP A 28 2.56 4.71 35.35
C ASP A 28 1.66 4.81 34.11
N GLY A 29 2.10 5.54 33.07
CA GLY A 29 1.33 5.67 31.83
C GLY A 29 0.21 6.71 31.87
N LYS A 30 0.07 7.45 32.97
CA LYS A 30 -1.02 8.43 33.16
C LYS A 30 -0.46 9.80 33.51
N LEU A 31 -1.12 10.83 33.01
CA LEU A 31 -0.88 12.18 33.46
C LEU A 31 -1.51 12.38 34.83
N SER A 32 -0.68 12.53 35.85
CA SER A 32 -1.10 12.76 37.24
C SER A 32 -0.88 14.22 37.63
N PHE A 33 -1.85 14.80 38.33
CA PHE A 33 -1.81 16.18 38.79
C PHE A 33 -2.52 16.35 40.13
N THR A 34 -2.11 17.38 40.87
CA THR A 34 -2.71 17.78 42.14
C THR A 34 -3.77 18.84 41.90
N SER A 35 -4.99 18.55 42.34
CA SER A 35 -6.11 19.51 42.39
C SER A 35 -6.54 19.78 43.83
N GLN A 36 -7.47 20.71 44.04
CA GLN A 36 -8.07 20.91 45.37
C GLN A 36 -8.84 19.69 45.91
N ARG A 37 -9.13 18.69 45.06
CA ARG A 37 -9.77 17.42 45.43
C ARG A 37 -8.77 16.31 45.77
N GLY A 38 -7.47 16.55 45.62
CA GLY A 38 -6.41 15.58 45.87
C GLY A 38 -5.61 15.22 44.61
N SER A 39 -4.97 14.05 44.61
CA SER A 39 -4.24 13.53 43.46
C SER A 39 -5.21 12.89 42.48
N GLU A 40 -5.13 13.31 41.22
CA GLU A 40 -5.98 12.84 40.13
C GLU A 40 -5.13 12.42 38.93
N SER A 41 -5.70 11.63 38.02
CA SER A 41 -5.01 11.25 36.79
C SER A 41 -5.94 11.20 35.57
N VAL A 42 -5.34 11.35 34.38
CA VAL A 42 -5.97 11.24 33.07
C VAL A 42 -5.07 10.37 32.20
N ARG A 43 -5.67 9.47 31.42
CA ARG A 43 -4.91 8.63 30.50
C ARG A 43 -4.76 9.33 29.15
N PRO A 44 -3.63 9.19 28.44
CA PRO A 44 -3.43 9.82 27.13
C PRO A 44 -4.54 9.53 26.10
N GLU A 45 -5.14 8.35 26.16
CA GLU A 45 -6.25 7.93 25.32
C GLU A 45 -7.59 8.61 25.62
N GLU A 46 -7.71 9.27 26.78
CA GLU A 46 -8.87 10.11 27.16
C GLU A 46 -8.69 11.56 26.68
N ILE A 47 -7.48 11.97 26.32
CA ILE A 47 -7.19 13.35 25.89
C ILE A 47 -7.73 13.57 24.47
N VAL A 48 -8.56 14.59 24.29
CA VAL A 48 -9.06 14.99 22.98
C VAL A 48 -8.03 15.86 22.26
N PHE A 49 -7.60 16.95 22.89
CA PHE A 49 -6.52 17.80 22.42
C PHE A 49 -5.92 18.63 23.57
N ILE A 50 -4.78 19.24 23.30
CA ILE A 50 -4.06 20.14 24.17
C ILE A 50 -3.94 21.49 23.49
N ILE A 51 -4.38 22.56 24.14
CA ILE A 51 -4.13 23.93 23.67
C ILE A 51 -2.78 24.38 24.26
N PRO A 52 -1.80 24.80 23.43
CA PRO A 52 -0.51 25.29 23.93
C PRO A 52 -0.67 26.51 24.83
N ALA A 53 0.34 26.76 25.67
CA ALA A 53 0.42 28.01 26.41
C ALA A 53 0.36 29.20 25.43
N ASN A 54 -0.52 30.16 25.72
CA ASN A 54 -0.68 31.35 24.88
C ASN A 54 -0.15 32.58 25.63
N PRO A 55 1.03 33.11 25.24
CA PRO A 55 1.63 34.27 25.90
C PRO A 55 0.74 35.52 25.88
N HIS A 56 -0.11 35.66 24.84
CA HIS A 56 -1.00 36.80 24.68
C HIS A 56 -2.23 36.74 25.59
N LEU A 57 -2.62 35.54 26.06
CA LEU A 57 -3.77 35.31 26.93
C LEU A 57 -3.37 35.02 28.38
N SER A 58 -2.07 35.05 28.71
CA SER A 58 -1.53 34.79 30.06
C SER A 58 -2.02 33.48 30.69
N SER A 59 -2.28 32.46 29.88
CA SER A 59 -2.74 31.13 30.31
C SER A 59 -1.68 30.08 30.01
N GLY A 60 -1.43 29.18 30.97
CA GLY A 60 -0.65 27.98 30.75
C GLY A 60 -1.38 26.98 29.83
N PRO A 61 -0.77 25.83 29.51
CA PRO A 61 -1.39 24.83 28.64
C PRO A 61 -2.74 24.34 29.17
N ILE A 62 -3.67 24.07 28.25
CA ILE A 62 -5.02 23.58 28.58
C ILE A 62 -5.18 22.17 28.02
N ILE A 63 -5.50 21.20 28.87
CA ILE A 63 -5.75 19.82 28.45
C ILE A 63 -7.26 19.58 28.46
N CYS A 64 -7.79 19.14 27.33
CA CYS A 64 -9.20 18.75 27.20
C CYS A 64 -9.28 17.22 27.10
N ALA A 65 -9.95 16.58 28.07
CA ALA A 65 -10.09 15.13 28.11
C ALA A 65 -11.55 14.71 28.25
N LEU A 66 -11.95 13.65 27.54
CA LEU A 66 -13.26 13.04 27.62
C LEU A 66 -13.14 11.71 28.35
N ARG A 67 -13.76 11.60 29.53
CA ARG A 67 -13.90 10.33 30.25
C ARG A 67 -15.25 9.71 29.94
N GLU A 68 -15.25 8.39 29.84
CA GLU A 68 -16.44 7.58 29.59
C GLU A 68 -16.69 6.64 30.76
N ASP A 69 -17.87 6.74 31.36
CA ASP A 69 -18.37 5.82 32.39
C ASP A 69 -19.49 4.98 31.80
N ALA A 70 -19.16 3.73 31.45
CA ALA A 70 -20.10 2.78 30.86
C ALA A 70 -21.22 2.36 31.82
N GLU A 71 -21.10 2.60 33.13
CA GLU A 71 -22.10 2.24 34.14
C GLU A 71 -23.11 3.38 34.40
N ALA A 72 -22.85 4.59 33.87
CA ALA A 72 -23.73 5.73 34.03
C ALA A 72 -25.08 5.53 33.30
N LYS A 73 -26.18 5.60 34.06
CA LYS A 73 -27.53 5.25 33.58
C LYS A 73 -28.16 6.25 32.61
N GLU A 74 -27.75 7.52 32.62
CA GLU A 74 -28.41 8.58 31.84
C GLU A 74 -27.53 9.29 30.80
N PHE A 75 -26.23 9.43 31.04
CA PHE A 75 -25.28 10.09 30.14
C PHE A 75 -23.84 9.66 30.52
N PRO A 76 -23.12 8.92 29.66
CA PRO A 76 -21.86 8.29 30.03
C PRO A 76 -20.62 9.16 29.83
N TYR A 77 -20.77 10.40 29.34
CA TYR A 77 -19.65 11.24 28.95
C TYR A 77 -19.39 12.35 29.96
N GLN A 78 -18.13 12.56 30.33
CA GLN A 78 -17.70 13.67 31.16
C GLN A 78 -16.52 14.39 30.51
N LEU A 79 -16.68 15.68 30.23
CA LEU A 79 -15.62 16.55 29.73
C LEU A 79 -14.89 17.18 30.91
N ASP A 80 -13.60 16.88 31.03
CA ASP A 80 -12.71 17.50 32.00
C ASP A 80 -11.75 18.46 31.28
N ILE A 81 -11.59 19.66 31.85
CA ILE A 81 -10.74 20.72 31.32
C ILE A 81 -9.73 21.11 32.39
N PHE A 82 -8.44 20.92 32.09
CA PHE A 82 -7.35 21.15 33.03
C PHE A 82 -6.52 22.35 32.60
N PHE A 83 -6.46 23.37 33.47
CA PHE A 83 -5.54 24.49 33.34
C PHE A 83 -4.24 24.15 34.06
N VAL A 84 -3.18 23.90 33.29
CA VAL A 84 -1.89 23.43 33.82
C VAL A 84 -0.96 24.62 34.09
N ALA A 85 -0.35 24.65 35.27
CA ALA A 85 0.74 25.58 35.57
C ALA A 85 2.08 24.98 35.11
N GLY A 86 2.79 25.66 34.18
CA GLY A 86 4.11 25.25 33.70
C GLY A 86 4.10 24.57 32.32
N ASP A 87 5.23 23.98 31.93
CA ASP A 87 5.40 23.29 30.65
C ASP A 87 4.80 21.87 30.71
N LEU A 88 4.33 21.38 29.55
CA LEU A 88 3.90 20.00 29.41
C LEU A 88 5.07 19.08 29.09
N PRO A 89 5.03 17.81 29.56
CA PRO A 89 5.99 16.79 29.13
C PRO A 89 5.98 16.67 27.59
N PRO A 90 7.16 16.62 26.92
CA PRO A 90 7.25 16.51 25.46
C PRO A 90 6.45 15.34 24.89
N GLU A 91 6.38 14.23 25.62
CA GLU A 91 5.71 12.98 25.23
C GLU A 91 4.19 13.13 25.07
N LEU A 92 3.58 14.18 25.64
CA LEU A 92 2.16 14.48 25.53
C LEU A 92 1.82 15.35 24.32
N THR A 93 2.82 16.00 23.72
CA THR A 93 2.59 17.00 22.64
C THR A 93 2.59 16.41 21.24
N ASP A 94 3.03 15.16 21.07
CA ASP A 94 3.07 14.47 19.78
C ASP A 94 1.65 14.14 19.28
N GLY A 95 1.21 14.83 18.22
CA GLY A 95 -0.08 14.61 17.55
C GLY A 95 -1.34 15.12 18.29
N LEU A 96 -1.24 15.62 19.52
CA LEU A 96 -2.40 16.11 20.31
C LEU A 96 -2.40 17.62 20.55
N LEU A 97 -1.38 18.34 20.10
CA LEU A 97 -1.29 19.79 20.24
C LEU A 97 -2.15 20.51 19.20
N LEU A 98 -3.19 21.22 19.64
CA LEU A 98 -4.00 22.11 18.83
C LEU A 98 -3.28 23.45 18.66
N SER A 99 -2.28 23.47 17.76
CA SER A 99 -1.43 24.63 17.50
C SER A 99 -2.18 25.80 16.85
N GLN A 100 -3.31 25.54 16.20
CA GLN A 100 -4.21 26.54 15.64
C GLN A 100 -5.66 26.05 15.65
N PHE A 101 -6.62 26.98 15.64
CA PHE A 101 -8.03 26.63 15.42
C PHE A 101 -8.22 26.08 13.99
N PRO A 102 -8.90 24.94 13.79
CA PRO A 102 -8.92 24.28 12.49
C PRO A 102 -9.67 25.09 11.42
N ASP A 103 -9.08 25.21 10.22
CA ASP A 103 -9.64 26.01 9.13
C ASP A 103 -11.04 25.53 8.71
N HIS A 104 -11.28 24.22 8.67
CA HIS A 104 -12.59 23.64 8.35
C HIS A 104 -13.65 23.89 9.45
N LEU A 105 -13.24 24.27 10.66
CA LEU A 105 -14.15 24.69 11.73
C LEU A 105 -14.30 26.21 11.82
N ASN A 106 -13.62 26.98 10.96
CA ASN A 106 -13.62 28.44 11.02
C ASN A 106 -14.62 29.06 10.04
N PRO A 107 -15.83 29.45 10.49
CA PRO A 107 -16.86 29.99 9.60
C PRO A 107 -16.42 31.34 9.00
N GLN A 108 -16.57 31.48 7.69
CA GLN A 108 -16.30 32.69 6.93
C GLN A 108 -17.55 33.06 6.11
N PRO A 109 -18.30 34.12 6.47
CA PRO A 109 -19.63 34.40 5.91
C PRO A 109 -19.73 34.40 4.37
N SER A 110 -18.64 34.76 3.67
CA SER A 110 -18.56 34.82 2.21
C SER A 110 -17.85 33.61 1.55
N ARG A 111 -17.29 32.68 2.32
CA ARG A 111 -16.40 31.62 1.80
C ARG A 111 -16.63 30.22 2.37
N HIS A 112 -17.04 30.10 3.63
CA HIS A 112 -17.15 28.81 4.31
C HIS A 112 -18.27 28.79 5.36
N ASP A 113 -19.19 27.84 5.25
CA ASP A 113 -20.23 27.58 6.27
C ASP A 113 -19.89 26.36 7.12
N VAL A 114 -20.24 26.42 8.41
CA VAL A 114 -20.10 25.29 9.33
C VAL A 114 -21.46 25.00 9.98
N HIS A 115 -21.95 23.79 9.76
CA HIS A 115 -23.24 23.30 10.24
C HIS A 115 -23.06 22.21 11.29
N PHE A 116 -23.73 22.32 12.43
CA PHE A 116 -23.85 21.26 13.42
C PHE A 116 -25.25 20.67 13.36
N VAL A 117 -25.36 19.39 13.02
CA VAL A 117 -26.61 18.65 12.95
C VAL A 117 -26.74 17.77 14.19
N VAL A 118 -27.67 18.12 15.08
CA VAL A 118 -27.92 17.45 16.36
C VAL A 118 -29.13 16.52 16.20
N SER A 119 -28.88 15.22 16.11
CA SER A 119 -29.95 14.23 15.93
C SER A 119 -30.61 13.84 17.26
N THR A 120 -31.85 14.26 17.47
CA THR A 120 -32.59 14.07 18.73
C THR A 120 -33.00 12.61 18.99
N LYS A 121 -33.05 11.77 17.96
CA LYS A 121 -33.50 10.37 18.05
C LYS A 121 -32.46 9.34 17.59
N SER A 122 -31.23 9.75 17.25
CA SER A 122 -30.16 8.82 16.86
C SER A 122 -29.65 8.01 18.05
N GLY A 123 -29.42 6.71 17.85
CA GLY A 123 -28.85 5.81 18.85
C GLY A 123 -29.61 5.84 20.18
N LEU A 124 -28.91 6.10 21.28
CA LEU A 124 -29.49 6.24 22.63
C LEU A 124 -30.08 7.63 22.92
N GLY A 125 -30.16 8.52 21.91
CA GLY A 125 -30.70 9.89 22.09
C GLY A 125 -29.76 10.83 22.84
N HIS A 126 -28.46 10.52 22.91
CA HIS A 126 -27.48 11.31 23.66
C HIS A 126 -27.03 12.59 22.96
N ALA A 127 -27.29 12.75 21.65
CA ALA A 127 -26.71 13.86 20.88
C ALA A 127 -27.03 15.26 21.41
N PRO A 128 -28.26 15.59 21.88
CA PRO A 128 -28.52 16.91 22.48
C PRO A 128 -27.66 17.18 23.72
N LYS A 129 -27.60 16.22 24.65
CA LYS A 129 -26.75 16.34 25.85
C LYS A 129 -25.26 16.39 25.49
N PHE A 130 -24.83 15.61 24.50
CA PHE A 130 -23.43 15.58 24.04
C PHE A 130 -23.01 16.88 23.35
N TRP A 131 -23.91 17.47 22.55
CA TRP A 131 -23.74 18.81 22.02
C TRP A 131 -23.52 19.81 23.14
N ASP A 132 -24.49 19.90 24.07
CA ASP A 132 -24.50 20.88 25.16
C ASP A 132 -23.33 20.77 26.13
N ASN A 133 -22.90 19.54 26.44
CA ASN A 133 -21.92 19.27 27.49
C ASN A 133 -20.49 19.01 26.99
N VAL A 134 -20.31 18.66 25.72
CA VAL A 134 -19.00 18.25 25.18
C VAL A 134 -18.60 19.06 23.95
N VAL A 135 -19.35 18.96 22.85
CA VAL A 135 -18.94 19.55 21.56
C VAL A 135 -18.95 21.07 21.60
N GLN A 136 -20.06 21.68 22.06
CA GLN A 136 -20.17 23.13 22.14
C GLN A 136 -19.09 23.74 23.05
N PRO A 137 -18.86 23.24 24.28
CA PRO A 137 -17.75 23.68 25.13
C PRO A 137 -16.37 23.58 24.48
N LEU A 138 -16.04 22.45 23.82
CA LEU A 138 -14.74 22.24 23.18
C LEU A 138 -14.50 23.23 22.02
N VAL A 139 -15.50 23.43 21.16
CA VAL A 139 -15.39 24.33 20.00
C VAL A 139 -15.23 25.78 20.45
N ILE A 140 -16.02 26.23 21.44
CA ILE A 140 -15.90 27.59 21.99
C ILE A 140 -14.51 27.80 22.61
N LEU A 141 -14.06 26.85 23.43
CA LEU A 141 -12.77 26.95 24.09
C LEU A 141 -11.63 27.02 23.07
N ALA A 142 -11.67 26.15 22.05
CA ALA A 142 -10.67 26.13 20.99
C ALA A 142 -10.67 27.43 20.16
N ASP A 143 -11.83 27.94 19.75
CA ASP A 143 -11.95 29.20 18.99
C ASP A 143 -11.45 30.42 19.80
N GLN A 144 -11.57 30.41 21.13
CA GLN A 144 -11.14 31.53 21.96
C GLN A 144 -9.69 31.46 22.42
N LYS A 145 -9.15 30.25 22.64
CA LYS A 145 -7.84 30.06 23.29
C LYS A 145 -6.75 29.56 22.35
N ALA A 146 -7.10 28.81 21.30
CA ALA A 146 -6.11 28.35 20.31
C ALA A 146 -5.67 29.52 19.40
N PRO A 147 -4.41 29.54 18.94
CA PRO A 147 -3.96 30.51 17.95
C PRO A 147 -4.83 30.49 16.67
N GLY A 148 -5.06 31.65 16.05
CA GLY A 148 -5.86 31.75 14.82
C GLY A 148 -7.38 31.77 15.01
N GLY A 149 -7.89 31.49 16.21
CA GLY A 149 -9.29 31.73 16.57
C GLY A 149 -9.61 33.21 16.81
N MET A 150 -10.91 33.59 16.80
CA MET A 150 -11.30 34.99 16.98
C MET A 150 -11.59 35.32 18.46
N SER A 151 -10.85 36.28 19.03
CA SER A 151 -10.95 36.73 20.43
C SER A 151 -12.22 37.54 20.79
N SER A 152 -13.31 37.39 20.06
CA SER A 152 -14.51 38.22 20.27
C SER A 152 -15.31 37.74 21.50
N GLN A 153 -15.74 38.68 22.34
CA GLN A 153 -16.62 38.50 23.50
C GLN A 153 -18.07 38.13 23.10
N SER A 154 -18.25 37.19 22.18
CA SER A 154 -19.59 36.70 21.81
C SER A 154 -20.00 35.56 22.74
N ASN A 155 -21.19 35.69 23.35
CA ASN A 155 -21.68 34.78 24.38
C ASN A 155 -22.33 33.50 23.82
N GLY A 156 -22.14 33.13 22.54
CA GLY A 156 -22.72 31.89 22.00
C GLY A 156 -22.30 31.50 20.58
N LEU A 157 -22.19 30.18 20.34
CA LEU A 157 -21.93 29.58 19.01
C LEU A 157 -23.00 29.91 17.97
N SER A 158 -24.23 30.22 18.41
CA SER A 158 -25.39 30.47 17.52
C SER A 158 -25.24 31.70 16.61
N ASP A 159 -24.32 32.60 16.93
CA ASP A 159 -24.09 33.82 16.13
C ASP A 159 -23.07 33.59 15.01
N ARG A 160 -22.28 32.50 15.08
CA ARG A 160 -21.23 32.15 14.11
C ARG A 160 -21.44 30.84 13.35
N PHE A 161 -22.14 29.88 13.96
CA PHE A 161 -22.33 28.53 13.43
C PHE A 161 -23.80 28.22 13.21
N ASN A 162 -24.09 27.43 12.18
CA ASN A 162 -25.45 27.01 11.87
C ASN A 162 -25.79 25.73 12.67
N VAL A 163 -26.77 25.77 13.57
CA VAL A 163 -27.16 24.59 14.36
C VAL A 163 -28.54 24.10 13.96
N LEU A 164 -28.62 22.85 13.48
CA LEU A 164 -29.86 22.17 13.14
C LEU A 164 -30.17 21.10 14.19
N ILE A 165 -31.25 21.27 14.93
CA ILE A 165 -31.79 20.24 15.83
C ILE A 165 -32.90 19.50 15.08
N THR A 166 -32.78 18.19 14.91
CA THR A 166 -33.74 17.40 14.11
C THR A 166 -35.11 17.34 14.79
N LYS A 167 -36.18 17.52 14.01
CA LYS A 167 -37.57 17.46 14.49
C LYS A 167 -38.20 16.09 14.24
N ASP A 168 -37.81 15.46 13.14
CA ASP A 168 -38.34 14.20 12.62
C ASP A 168 -37.27 13.44 11.83
N ALA A 169 -37.66 12.28 11.27
CA ALA A 169 -36.76 11.40 10.51
C ALA A 169 -36.32 11.99 9.15
N ASP A 170 -37.07 12.93 8.58
CA ASP A 170 -36.75 13.52 7.28
C ASP A 170 -35.91 14.82 7.40
N SER A 171 -35.66 15.30 8.62
CA SER A 171 -34.97 16.57 8.89
C SER A 171 -33.59 16.68 8.23
N VAL A 172 -32.76 15.62 8.29
CA VAL A 172 -31.41 15.63 7.70
C VAL A 172 -31.47 15.57 6.17
N ARG A 173 -32.38 14.76 5.64
CA ARG A 173 -32.60 14.63 4.20
C ARG A 173 -33.12 15.93 3.58
N ASN A 174 -34.06 16.60 4.24
CA ASN A 174 -34.58 17.89 3.79
C ASN A 174 -33.50 18.97 3.84
N PHE A 175 -32.68 19.00 4.89
CA PHE A 175 -31.52 19.88 4.96
C PHE A 175 -30.55 19.67 3.79
N ALA A 176 -30.23 18.41 3.45
CA ALA A 176 -29.39 18.12 2.30
C ALA A 176 -30.03 18.57 0.98
N LYS A 177 -31.33 18.34 0.78
CA LYS A 177 -32.06 18.79 -0.42
C LYS A 177 -32.01 20.32 -0.60
N ASP A 178 -32.30 21.06 0.46
CA ASP A 178 -32.34 22.52 0.43
C ASP A 178 -30.94 23.10 0.12
N ASN A 179 -29.91 22.57 0.77
CA ASN A 179 -28.52 22.99 0.52
C ASN A 179 -28.05 22.58 -0.88
N TRP A 180 -28.36 21.37 -1.34
CA TRP A 180 -27.97 20.87 -2.67
C TRP A 180 -28.64 21.67 -3.81
N ALA A 181 -29.93 22.01 -3.66
CA ALA A 181 -30.64 22.86 -4.61
C ALA A 181 -30.04 24.28 -4.69
N SER A 182 -29.60 24.85 -3.56
CA SER A 182 -28.95 26.16 -3.54
C SER A 182 -27.61 26.19 -4.30
N ARG A 183 -26.89 25.05 -4.32
CA ARG A 183 -25.60 24.89 -5.01
C ARG A 183 -25.75 24.82 -6.53
N THR A 184 -26.76 24.10 -7.00
CA THR A 184 -27.03 23.90 -8.45
C THR A 184 -27.67 25.12 -9.12
N GLN A 185 -28.25 26.06 -8.36
CA GLN A 185 -28.84 27.29 -8.88
C GLN A 185 -27.84 28.45 -9.11
N ASN A 186 -26.58 28.33 -8.68
CA ASN A 186 -25.55 29.35 -8.93
C ASN A 186 -24.97 29.23 -10.35
N GLN A 187 -25.31 30.20 -11.21
CA GLN A 187 -24.93 30.27 -12.63
C GLN A 187 -23.41 30.36 -12.90
N PRO A 188 -22.94 29.94 -14.10
CA PRO A 188 -21.54 30.08 -14.52
C PRO A 188 -21.15 31.56 -14.62
N GLY A 189 -20.34 32.04 -13.68
CA GLY A 189 -19.86 33.43 -13.65
C GLY A 189 -19.44 33.96 -12.27
N SER A 190 -19.79 33.29 -11.18
CA SER A 190 -19.26 33.61 -9.83
C SER A 190 -17.93 32.89 -9.61
N SER A 191 -16.83 33.63 -9.38
CA SER A 191 -15.47 33.07 -9.30
C SER A 191 -15.11 32.45 -7.93
N THR A 192 -16.06 32.28 -7.00
CA THR A 192 -15.80 31.65 -5.70
C THR A 192 -16.95 30.74 -5.28
N THR A 193 -16.74 29.44 -5.30
CA THR A 193 -17.68 28.45 -4.73
C THR A 193 -17.49 28.43 -3.21
N LYS A 194 -18.57 28.64 -2.46
CA LYS A 194 -18.55 28.56 -0.99
C LYS A 194 -18.37 27.10 -0.56
N THR A 195 -17.46 26.83 0.37
CA THR A 195 -17.26 25.48 0.93
C THR A 195 -18.12 25.28 2.17
N GLU A 196 -18.38 24.04 2.59
CA GLU A 196 -19.13 23.77 3.83
C GLU A 196 -18.60 22.56 4.59
N LEU A 197 -18.69 22.64 5.92
CA LEU A 197 -18.52 21.52 6.84
C LEU A 197 -19.87 21.20 7.51
N ILE A 198 -20.25 19.92 7.51
CA ILE A 198 -21.43 19.39 8.19
C ILE A 198 -20.95 18.44 9.29
N VAL A 199 -20.99 18.90 10.53
CA VAL A 199 -20.70 18.10 11.71
C VAL A 199 -21.97 17.38 12.13
N LEU A 200 -21.99 16.07 11.91
CA LEU A 200 -23.13 15.21 12.10
C LEU A 200 -22.99 14.43 13.42
N MET A 201 -23.79 14.82 14.42
CA MET A 201 -23.92 14.10 15.70
C MET A 201 -25.02 13.05 15.58
N SER A 202 -24.73 12.01 14.81
CA SER A 202 -25.61 10.87 14.57
C SER A 202 -24.79 9.63 14.19
N GLY A 203 -25.43 8.54 13.78
CA GLY A 203 -24.73 7.41 13.18
C GLY A 203 -24.71 7.43 11.65
N ASP A 204 -24.49 6.24 11.10
CA ASP A 204 -24.53 5.95 9.67
C ASP A 204 -25.78 6.49 8.96
N GLY A 205 -26.95 6.40 9.60
CA GLY A 205 -28.23 6.84 9.03
C GLY A 205 -28.25 8.32 8.61
N GLY A 206 -27.57 9.20 9.36
CA GLY A 206 -27.50 10.61 8.97
C GLY A 206 -26.62 10.84 7.73
N VAL A 207 -25.58 10.03 7.53
CA VAL A 207 -24.76 10.08 6.30
C VAL A 207 -25.58 9.60 5.10
N VAL A 208 -26.37 8.54 5.28
CA VAL A 208 -27.27 8.02 4.26
C VAL A 208 -28.36 9.03 3.90
N ASP A 209 -28.92 9.74 4.88
CA ASP A 209 -29.91 10.78 4.63
C ASP A 209 -29.33 11.99 3.90
N LEU A 210 -28.07 12.36 4.16
CA LEU A 210 -27.37 13.37 3.37
C LEU A 210 -27.20 12.93 1.92
N LEU A 211 -26.73 11.70 1.68
CA LEU A 211 -26.56 11.15 0.32
C LEU A 211 -27.87 11.10 -0.47
N ASN A 212 -28.95 10.68 0.16
CA ASN A 212 -30.28 10.57 -0.48
C ASN A 212 -31.07 11.88 -0.48
N GLY A 213 -30.46 12.98 -0.04
CA GLY A 213 -30.94 14.34 -0.28
C GLY A 213 -30.33 15.00 -1.52
N CYS A 214 -29.40 14.33 -2.20
CA CYS A 214 -28.63 14.87 -3.32
C CYS A 214 -28.93 14.15 -4.65
N GLU A 215 -28.55 14.78 -5.76
CA GLU A 215 -28.60 14.20 -7.10
C GLU A 215 -27.19 14.13 -7.71
N GLU A 216 -26.94 13.12 -8.54
CA GLU A 216 -25.66 12.94 -9.25
C GLU A 216 -25.46 14.07 -10.28
N THR A 217 -24.31 14.76 -10.23
CA THR A 217 -23.98 15.85 -11.15
C THR A 217 -22.91 15.42 -12.16
N GLU A 218 -23.05 15.85 -13.42
CA GLU A 218 -22.07 15.53 -14.48
C GLU A 218 -20.76 16.32 -14.38
N THR A 219 -20.73 17.40 -13.60
CA THR A 219 -19.55 18.27 -13.42
C THR A 219 -19.00 18.23 -11.99
N PRO A 220 -17.66 18.25 -11.80
CA PRO A 220 -17.06 18.36 -10.48
C PRO A 220 -17.37 19.72 -9.84
N THR A 221 -17.96 19.70 -8.64
CA THR A 221 -18.17 20.89 -7.80
C THR A 221 -17.37 20.74 -6.50
N ALA A 222 -17.19 21.83 -5.74
CA ALA A 222 -16.55 21.74 -4.43
C ALA A 222 -17.40 20.89 -3.47
N LEU A 223 -16.85 19.75 -3.05
CA LEU A 223 -17.56 18.78 -2.22
C LEU A 223 -17.83 19.34 -0.81
N PRO A 224 -19.06 19.22 -0.28
CA PRO A 224 -19.28 19.39 1.15
C PRO A 224 -18.44 18.40 1.94
N THR A 225 -17.91 18.81 3.08
CA THR A 225 -17.22 17.90 3.98
C THR A 225 -18.12 17.50 5.13
N ILE A 226 -18.19 16.20 5.46
CA ILE A 226 -18.92 15.66 6.60
C ILE A 226 -17.92 15.34 7.72
N ALA A 227 -18.22 15.71 8.96
CA ALA A 227 -17.55 15.18 10.14
C ALA A 227 -18.55 14.33 10.93
N VAL A 228 -18.23 13.07 11.22
CA VAL A 228 -19.16 12.17 11.92
C VAL A 228 -18.73 11.99 13.37
N LEU A 229 -19.62 12.33 14.31
CA LEU A 229 -19.49 11.97 15.72
C LEU A 229 -20.42 10.77 15.99
N PRO A 230 -19.86 9.57 16.29
CA PRO A 230 -20.56 8.28 16.19
C PRO A 230 -21.55 8.04 17.34
N LEU A 231 -22.64 8.80 17.37
CA LEU A 231 -23.69 8.75 18.39
C LEU A 231 -24.89 7.87 17.97
N GLY A 232 -24.80 7.18 16.83
CA GLY A 232 -25.80 6.20 16.40
C GLY A 232 -25.46 4.76 16.80
N THR A 233 -26.26 3.83 16.31
CA THR A 233 -26.06 2.38 16.48
C THR A 233 -25.21 1.84 15.33
N GLY A 234 -24.30 0.89 15.61
CA GLY A 234 -23.48 0.21 14.59
C GLY A 234 -22.27 1.01 14.10
N ASN A 235 -22.47 2.25 13.65
CA ASN A 235 -21.43 3.21 13.20
C ASN A 235 -20.35 2.60 12.27
N SER A 236 -20.78 1.79 11.31
CA SER A 236 -19.97 1.07 10.33
C SER A 236 -19.01 2.00 9.59
N ASN A 237 -19.50 3.17 9.16
CA ASN A 237 -18.68 4.16 8.45
C ASN A 237 -17.50 4.59 9.34
N PHE A 238 -17.80 4.91 10.60
CA PHE A 238 -16.80 5.38 11.56
C PHE A 238 -15.77 4.29 11.90
N HIS A 239 -16.23 3.06 12.19
CA HIS A 239 -15.34 1.95 12.48
C HIS A 239 -14.44 1.56 11.31
N SER A 240 -14.95 1.65 10.08
CA SER A 240 -14.19 1.32 8.88
C SER A 240 -13.21 2.40 8.47
N SER A 241 -13.59 3.67 8.62
CA SER A 241 -12.72 4.81 8.34
C SER A 241 -11.58 4.95 9.35
N HIS A 242 -11.73 4.49 10.59
CA HIS A 242 -10.70 4.65 11.63
C HIS A 242 -9.92 3.35 11.93
N LYS A 243 -9.89 2.37 11.02
CA LYS A 243 -9.07 1.16 11.16
C LYS A 243 -7.63 1.46 10.68
N PRO A 244 -6.57 1.10 11.43
CA PRO A 244 -6.51 0.26 12.63
C PRO A 244 -6.42 1.04 13.96
N LEU A 245 -6.84 2.31 14.01
CA LEU A 245 -6.69 3.17 15.21
C LEU A 245 -7.44 2.63 16.43
N TYR A 246 -8.36 1.69 16.22
CA TYR A 246 -8.96 0.87 17.25
C TYR A 246 -7.98 -0.19 17.79
N THR A 247 -7.55 0.01 19.04
CA THR A 247 -6.90 -1.03 19.84
C THR A 247 -7.68 -1.23 21.14
N GLU A 248 -7.56 -2.39 21.78
CA GLU A 248 -8.26 -2.67 23.06
C GLU A 248 -7.91 -1.67 24.16
N ASN A 249 -6.69 -1.11 24.11
CA ASN A 249 -6.17 -0.14 25.08
C ASN A 249 -6.06 1.28 24.49
N GLY A 250 -6.70 1.54 23.35
CA GLY A 250 -6.62 2.82 22.63
C GLY A 250 -7.76 3.80 22.98
N PRO A 251 -7.80 4.97 22.32
CA PRO A 251 -8.86 5.95 22.50
C PRO A 251 -10.23 5.36 22.14
N SER A 252 -11.27 5.83 22.83
CA SER A 252 -12.63 5.45 22.49
C SER A 252 -13.03 6.00 21.12
N HIS A 253 -14.07 5.41 20.52
CA HIS A 253 -14.66 5.92 19.28
C HIS A 253 -15.12 7.38 19.39
N MET A 254 -15.55 7.83 20.58
CA MET A 254 -15.95 9.22 20.80
C MET A 254 -14.75 10.17 20.87
N VAL A 255 -13.68 9.77 21.59
CA VAL A 255 -12.42 10.53 21.61
C VAL A 255 -11.83 10.62 20.22
N LEU A 256 -11.80 9.53 19.45
CA LEU A 256 -11.36 9.52 18.06
C LEU A 256 -12.21 10.44 17.19
N GLY A 257 -13.54 10.43 17.36
CA GLY A 257 -14.43 11.30 16.58
C GLY A 257 -14.16 12.78 16.84
N LEU A 258 -13.94 13.14 18.11
CA LEU A 258 -13.54 14.50 18.47
C LEU A 258 -12.14 14.83 17.96
N ARG A 259 -11.16 13.93 18.06
CA ARG A 259 -9.82 14.13 17.48
C ARG A 259 -9.90 14.36 15.97
N THR A 260 -10.67 13.58 15.24
CA THR A 260 -10.91 13.75 13.80
C THR A 260 -11.63 15.07 13.50
N LEU A 261 -12.52 15.55 14.37
CA LEU A 261 -13.15 16.85 14.22
C LEU A 261 -12.12 18.00 14.29
N PHE A 262 -11.12 17.92 15.16
CA PHE A 262 -10.12 18.98 15.36
C PHE A 262 -8.85 18.83 14.50
N PHE A 263 -8.45 17.60 14.19
CA PHE A 263 -7.20 17.30 13.47
C PHE A 263 -7.42 16.66 12.10
N GLY A 264 -8.63 16.22 11.78
CA GLY A 264 -8.91 15.45 10.58
C GLY A 264 -8.64 16.21 9.28
N THR A 265 -8.49 15.44 8.21
CA THR A 265 -8.36 15.93 6.83
C THR A 265 -9.54 15.44 6.02
N ALA A 266 -10.05 16.28 5.11
CA ALA A 266 -11.14 15.91 4.23
C ALA A 266 -10.66 14.97 3.12
N ALA A 267 -11.43 13.92 2.83
CA ALA A 267 -11.22 13.08 1.67
C ALA A 267 -12.54 12.60 1.06
N PRO A 268 -12.54 12.18 -0.21
CA PRO A 268 -13.74 11.68 -0.86
C PRO A 268 -14.41 10.55 -0.06
N LEU A 269 -15.72 10.67 0.19
CA LEU A 269 -16.52 9.58 0.74
C LEU A 269 -16.87 8.61 -0.39
N PRO A 270 -16.39 7.35 -0.36
CA PRO A 270 -16.80 6.39 -1.37
C PRO A 270 -18.29 6.04 -1.22
N SER A 271 -18.99 5.97 -2.34
CA SER A 271 -20.43 5.68 -2.37
C SER A 271 -20.78 4.82 -3.58
N PHE A 272 -21.91 4.14 -3.50
CA PHE A 272 -22.52 3.38 -4.58
C PHE A 272 -23.97 3.85 -4.79
N ARG A 273 -24.48 3.58 -5.98
CA ARG A 273 -25.87 3.74 -6.38
C ARG A 273 -26.50 2.36 -6.47
N ALA A 274 -27.58 2.15 -5.73
CA ALA A 274 -28.44 0.97 -5.85
C ALA A 274 -29.69 1.37 -6.65
N SER A 275 -29.83 0.82 -7.85
CA SER A 275 -30.98 1.05 -8.74
C SER A 275 -31.90 -0.16 -8.72
N PHE A 276 -33.20 0.06 -8.92
CA PHE A 276 -34.21 -0.98 -8.81
C PHE A 276 -35.08 -1.08 -10.07
N SER A 277 -35.69 -2.25 -10.27
CA SER A 277 -36.72 -2.45 -11.29
C SER A 277 -37.97 -1.58 -11.04
N PRO A 278 -38.66 -1.12 -12.10
CA PRO A 278 -39.90 -0.35 -11.96
C PRO A 278 -40.93 -1.05 -11.07
N GLY A 279 -41.53 -0.31 -10.13
CA GLY A 279 -42.50 -0.83 -9.17
C GLY A 279 -41.92 -1.17 -7.80
N ALA A 280 -40.61 -1.01 -7.60
CA ALA A 280 -39.97 -1.11 -6.29
C ALA A 280 -40.49 -0.04 -5.32
N ARG A 281 -40.58 -0.41 -4.03
CA ARG A 281 -41.17 0.45 -2.98
C ARG A 281 -40.29 0.46 -1.74
N LEU A 282 -40.07 1.65 -1.17
CA LEU A 282 -39.56 1.79 0.20
C LEU A 282 -40.61 1.23 1.15
N VAL A 283 -40.18 0.39 2.09
CA VAL A 283 -41.08 -0.19 3.09
C VAL A 283 -40.56 0.12 4.48
N THR A 284 -41.34 0.91 5.23
CA THR A 284 -41.03 1.25 6.62
C THR A 284 -42.27 1.27 7.49
N TYR A 285 -42.10 0.94 8.76
CA TYR A 285 -43.15 0.99 9.78
C TYR A 285 -43.30 2.43 10.30
N THR A 286 -44.44 3.06 10.00
CA THR A 286 -44.74 4.44 10.40
C THR A 286 -45.89 4.46 11.42
N PRO A 287 -45.73 5.15 12.57
CA PRO A 287 -46.84 5.34 13.51
C PRO A 287 -47.96 6.17 12.85
N GLU A 288 -49.23 5.77 13.02
CA GLU A 288 -50.33 6.64 12.62
C GLU A 288 -50.40 7.92 13.50
N PRO A 289 -50.95 9.03 13.00
CA PRO A 289 -50.91 10.33 13.69
C PRO A 289 -51.48 10.36 15.12
N ASP A 290 -52.30 9.36 15.50
CA ASP A 290 -52.92 9.19 16.82
C ASP A 290 -52.53 7.86 17.52
N ALA A 291 -51.42 7.24 17.11
CA ALA A 291 -50.97 5.93 17.59
C ALA A 291 -50.60 5.93 19.09
N GLU A 292 -51.32 5.17 19.91
CA GLU A 292 -51.00 4.94 21.32
C GLU A 292 -50.43 3.53 21.57
N LYS A 293 -50.61 2.61 20.61
CA LYS A 293 -50.21 1.19 20.73
C LYS A 293 -49.37 0.72 19.53
N PRO A 294 -48.56 -0.35 19.69
CA PRO A 294 -47.72 -0.91 18.62
C PRO A 294 -48.48 -1.40 17.39
N GLU A 295 -49.78 -1.64 17.53
CA GLU A 295 -50.71 -2.09 16.50
C GLU A 295 -51.24 -0.94 15.61
N ASP A 296 -51.01 0.32 16.00
CA ASP A 296 -51.43 1.53 15.28
C ASP A 296 -50.37 2.00 14.25
N VAL A 297 -49.69 1.05 13.60
CA VAL A 297 -48.53 1.32 12.73
C VAL A 297 -48.86 0.87 11.31
N SER A 298 -48.77 1.79 10.35
CA SER A 298 -49.01 1.54 8.94
C SER A 298 -47.70 1.33 8.17
N LEU A 299 -47.80 0.60 7.05
CA LEU A 299 -46.69 0.43 6.11
C LEU A 299 -46.65 1.62 5.16
N ARG A 300 -45.63 2.46 5.28
CA ARG A 300 -45.35 3.50 4.28
C ARG A 300 -44.75 2.84 3.05
N ASN A 301 -45.34 3.11 1.88
CA ASN A 301 -45.00 2.51 0.61
C ASN A 301 -44.80 3.60 -0.45
N ASP A 302 -43.59 4.14 -0.52
CA ASP A 302 -43.23 5.15 -1.51
C ASP A 302 -42.47 4.50 -2.67
N GLY A 303 -42.81 4.86 -3.91
CA GLY A 303 -42.07 4.38 -5.08
C GLY A 303 -40.63 4.86 -5.08
N VAL A 304 -39.69 3.98 -5.43
CA VAL A 304 -38.26 4.29 -5.48
C VAL A 304 -37.62 3.65 -6.70
N ASP A 305 -36.81 4.42 -7.41
CA ASP A 305 -36.06 3.97 -8.58
C ASP A 305 -34.58 3.72 -8.24
N HIS A 306 -34.02 4.49 -7.29
CA HIS A 306 -32.67 4.30 -6.78
C HIS A 306 -32.48 4.87 -5.38
N LEU A 307 -31.40 4.42 -4.72
CA LEU A 307 -30.86 4.97 -3.48
C LEU A 307 -29.32 5.09 -3.60
N PHE A 308 -28.75 6.07 -2.93
CA PHE A 308 -27.31 6.13 -2.69
C PHE A 308 -26.98 5.47 -1.35
N GLY A 309 -25.84 4.76 -1.31
CA GLY A 309 -25.30 4.18 -0.10
C GLY A 309 -23.79 4.31 -0.03
N ALA A 310 -23.23 4.16 1.16
CA ALA A 310 -21.80 4.21 1.44
C ALA A 310 -21.31 2.98 2.23
N LEU A 311 -22.21 2.07 2.66
CA LEU A 311 -21.84 0.94 3.53
C LEU A 311 -22.07 -0.40 2.85
N VAL A 312 -23.33 -0.80 2.72
CA VAL A 312 -23.76 -2.10 2.22
C VAL A 312 -25.04 -2.05 1.40
N ALA A 313 -25.09 -2.90 0.38
CA ALA A 313 -26.30 -3.27 -0.34
C ALA A 313 -26.45 -4.79 -0.31
N SER A 314 -27.59 -5.31 0.13
CA SER A 314 -27.70 -6.74 0.43
C SER A 314 -29.05 -7.34 0.07
N TYR A 315 -29.01 -8.64 -0.18
CA TYR A 315 -30.15 -9.53 -0.39
C TYR A 315 -29.93 -10.84 0.40
N GLY A 316 -31.02 -11.46 0.86
CA GLY A 316 -30.96 -12.67 1.68
C GLY A 316 -31.05 -12.39 3.18
N PHE A 317 -30.35 -13.20 3.98
CA PHE A 317 -30.45 -13.21 5.45
C PHE A 317 -30.24 -11.83 6.08
N HIS A 318 -29.24 -11.06 5.64
CA HIS A 318 -28.99 -9.71 6.17
C HIS A 318 -30.16 -8.75 5.90
N ALA A 319 -30.69 -8.72 4.67
CA ALA A 319 -31.79 -7.84 4.34
C ALA A 319 -33.07 -8.18 5.12
N GLN A 320 -33.34 -9.48 5.28
CA GLN A 320 -34.48 -9.95 6.07
C GLN A 320 -34.33 -9.62 7.56
N LEU A 321 -33.13 -9.81 8.10
CA LEU A 321 -32.79 -9.49 9.48
C LEU A 321 -33.10 -8.02 9.78
N VAL A 322 -32.64 -7.12 8.91
CA VAL A 322 -32.90 -5.68 9.08
C VAL A 322 -34.41 -5.39 9.00
N TRP A 323 -35.09 -5.93 7.98
CA TRP A 323 -36.52 -5.74 7.77
C TRP A 323 -37.39 -6.22 8.94
N GLU A 324 -37.26 -7.48 9.35
CA GLU A 324 -38.12 -8.06 10.40
C GLU A 324 -37.79 -7.52 11.78
N SER A 325 -36.56 -7.04 12.00
CA SER A 325 -36.20 -6.37 13.26
C SER A 325 -36.80 -4.97 13.40
N ASP A 326 -37.29 -4.38 12.32
CA ASP A 326 -37.77 -3.00 12.31
C ASP A 326 -39.24 -2.85 12.74
N THR A 327 -39.90 -3.96 13.12
CA THR A 327 -41.28 -3.90 13.61
C THR A 327 -41.37 -3.18 14.96
N PRO A 328 -42.52 -2.57 15.30
CA PRO A 328 -42.75 -1.96 16.60
C PRO A 328 -42.56 -2.89 17.80
N GLU A 329 -42.81 -4.20 17.61
CA GLU A 329 -42.59 -5.22 18.64
C GLU A 329 -41.10 -5.37 18.95
N TYR A 330 -40.26 -5.54 17.91
CA TYR A 330 -38.83 -5.75 18.05
C TYR A 330 -38.07 -4.48 18.41
N ARG A 331 -38.47 -3.30 17.90
CA ARG A 331 -37.83 -2.00 18.21
C ARG A 331 -37.75 -1.69 19.71
N LYS A 332 -38.69 -2.19 20.53
CA LYS A 332 -38.69 -2.03 22.00
C LYS A 332 -37.47 -2.65 22.68
N HIS A 333 -36.81 -3.59 22.02
CA HIS A 333 -35.66 -4.32 22.56
C HIS A 333 -34.31 -3.68 22.21
N GLY A 334 -34.30 -2.50 21.59
CA GLY A 334 -33.06 -1.79 21.22
C GLY A 334 -32.21 -2.61 20.28
N ASP A 335 -30.92 -2.74 20.55
CA ASP A 335 -29.97 -3.46 19.68
C ASP A 335 -30.11 -5.00 19.78
N LYS A 336 -30.71 -5.50 20.87
CA LYS A 336 -30.95 -6.94 21.05
C LYS A 336 -31.92 -7.53 20.02
N ARG A 337 -32.69 -6.66 19.35
CA ARG A 337 -33.69 -7.05 18.36
C ARG A 337 -33.12 -7.84 17.20
N PHE A 338 -31.92 -7.50 16.73
CA PHE A 338 -31.27 -8.21 15.63
C PHE A 338 -30.93 -9.66 16.04
N GLY A 339 -30.40 -9.85 17.25
CA GLY A 339 -30.14 -11.20 17.77
C GLY A 339 -31.40 -12.06 17.91
N MET A 340 -32.52 -11.46 18.32
CA MET A 340 -33.80 -12.16 18.46
C MET A 340 -34.34 -12.61 17.09
N VAL A 341 -34.40 -11.70 16.12
CA VAL A 341 -34.87 -12.00 14.76
C VAL A 341 -33.95 -12.98 14.05
N ALA A 342 -32.63 -12.85 14.22
CA ALA A 342 -31.67 -13.78 13.66
C ALA A 342 -31.94 -15.23 14.12
N GLN A 343 -32.31 -15.45 15.38
CA GLN A 343 -32.64 -16.79 15.87
C GLN A 343 -33.88 -17.38 15.19
N GLU A 344 -34.92 -16.58 14.96
CA GLU A 344 -36.12 -17.05 14.25
C GLU A 344 -35.86 -17.32 12.77
N LEU A 345 -35.15 -16.41 12.08
CA LEU A 345 -34.78 -16.58 10.68
C LEU A 345 -33.86 -17.78 10.47
N LEU A 346 -32.95 -18.06 11.41
CA LEU A 346 -32.08 -19.24 11.34
C LEU A 346 -32.89 -20.53 11.52
N LYS A 347 -33.94 -20.57 12.35
CA LYS A 347 -34.81 -21.76 12.43
C LYS A 347 -35.51 -22.04 11.11
N GLU A 348 -35.94 -20.99 10.41
CA GLU A 348 -36.57 -21.10 9.09
C GLU A 348 -35.55 -21.46 7.99
N SER A 349 -34.32 -20.92 8.08
CA SER A 349 -33.22 -21.18 7.14
C SER A 349 -33.66 -21.05 5.66
N HIS A 350 -34.40 -19.98 5.34
CA HIS A 350 -34.94 -19.77 4.01
C HIS A 350 -33.83 -19.73 2.95
N ALA A 351 -34.06 -20.43 1.84
CA ALA A 351 -33.12 -20.53 0.73
C ALA A 351 -33.52 -19.55 -0.37
N TYR A 352 -32.93 -18.35 -0.34
CA TYR A 352 -33.34 -17.21 -1.16
C TYR A 352 -33.00 -17.45 -2.63
N THR A 353 -34.04 -17.52 -3.47
CA THR A 353 -33.90 -17.78 -4.91
C THR A 353 -33.54 -16.50 -5.65
N ALA A 354 -32.35 -16.47 -6.26
CA ALA A 354 -31.89 -15.30 -7.01
C ALA A 354 -30.84 -15.66 -8.06
N LYS A 355 -30.71 -14.80 -9.06
CA LYS A 355 -29.59 -14.77 -9.99
C LYS A 355 -28.68 -13.58 -9.64
N VAL A 356 -27.42 -13.85 -9.30
CA VAL A 356 -26.44 -12.80 -8.98
C VAL A 356 -25.40 -12.71 -10.09
N GLU A 357 -25.16 -11.50 -10.57
CA GLU A 357 -24.24 -11.18 -11.65
C GLU A 357 -23.24 -10.12 -11.18
N VAL A 358 -21.97 -10.29 -11.52
CA VAL A 358 -20.88 -9.39 -11.10
C VAL A 358 -20.07 -8.95 -12.30
N ARG A 359 -19.80 -7.66 -12.38
CA ARG A 359 -18.80 -7.09 -13.29
C ARG A 359 -17.54 -6.75 -12.48
N SER A 360 -16.42 -7.36 -12.83
CA SER A 360 -15.14 -7.09 -12.19
C SER A 360 -14.51 -5.77 -12.69
N PRO A 361 -13.57 -5.18 -11.93
CA PRO A 361 -12.90 -3.92 -12.31
C PRO A 361 -12.01 -3.98 -13.56
N ASP A 362 -11.75 -5.17 -14.10
CA ASP A 362 -11.01 -5.40 -15.35
C ASP A 362 -11.81 -5.04 -16.62
N GLY A 363 -13.10 -4.68 -16.46
CA GLY A 363 -13.97 -4.28 -17.56
C GLY A 363 -14.60 -5.46 -18.34
N ALA A 364 -14.55 -6.68 -17.81
CA ALA A 364 -15.20 -7.84 -18.41
C ALA A 364 -16.74 -7.72 -18.45
N ALA A 365 -17.42 -8.60 -19.22
CA ALA A 365 -18.88 -8.69 -19.22
C ALA A 365 -19.42 -9.14 -17.85
N LEU A 366 -20.70 -8.85 -17.56
CA LEU A 366 -21.38 -9.35 -16.35
C LEU A 366 -21.32 -10.89 -16.32
N LYS A 367 -20.72 -11.44 -15.26
CA LYS A 367 -20.59 -12.88 -15.05
C LYS A 367 -21.64 -13.36 -14.05
N VAL A 368 -22.40 -14.38 -14.41
CA VAL A 368 -23.35 -15.03 -13.51
C VAL A 368 -22.58 -15.91 -12.52
N LEU A 369 -22.87 -15.76 -11.23
CA LEU A 369 -22.35 -16.67 -10.20
C LEU A 369 -23.07 -18.03 -10.30
N PRO A 370 -22.36 -19.17 -10.17
CA PRO A 370 -22.91 -20.49 -10.44
C PRO A 370 -23.77 -21.01 -9.27
N ARG A 371 -24.75 -20.22 -8.80
CA ARG A 371 -25.69 -20.55 -7.73
C ARG A 371 -27.07 -19.96 -8.04
N GLU A 372 -28.11 -20.73 -7.74
CA GLU A 372 -29.51 -20.31 -7.89
C GLU A 372 -30.17 -19.95 -6.54
N LYS A 373 -29.58 -20.41 -5.43
CA LYS A 373 -30.07 -20.15 -4.07
C LYS A 373 -28.94 -19.63 -3.18
N TYR A 374 -29.26 -18.63 -2.38
CA TYR A 374 -28.32 -17.93 -1.51
C TYR A 374 -28.85 -17.91 -0.09
N SER A 375 -27.96 -17.96 0.90
CA SER A 375 -28.27 -17.44 2.24
C SER A 375 -27.87 -15.97 2.35
N TYR A 376 -26.86 -15.55 1.59
CA TYR A 376 -26.23 -14.25 1.74
C TYR A 376 -25.68 -13.75 0.40
N ALA A 377 -26.04 -12.52 0.02
CA ALA A 377 -25.39 -11.76 -1.04
C ALA A 377 -25.30 -10.30 -0.60
N LEU A 378 -24.10 -9.83 -0.27
CA LEU A 378 -23.88 -8.50 0.29
C LEU A 378 -22.72 -7.81 -0.42
N ALA A 379 -23.02 -6.69 -1.07
CA ALA A 379 -22.05 -5.74 -1.54
C ALA A 379 -21.63 -4.83 -0.37
N ALA A 380 -20.32 -4.68 -0.14
CA ALA A 380 -19.75 -3.84 0.91
C ALA A 380 -18.78 -2.83 0.31
N MET A 381 -18.95 -1.55 0.67
CA MET A 381 -17.99 -0.47 0.41
C MET A 381 -17.06 -0.24 1.62
N VAL A 382 -17.43 -0.80 2.77
CA VAL A 382 -16.72 -0.70 4.05
C VAL A 382 -16.12 -2.03 4.49
N SER A 383 -15.17 -1.99 5.41
CA SER A 383 -14.49 -3.19 5.94
C SER A 383 -15.23 -3.83 7.12
N ASN A 384 -15.82 -3.00 7.98
CA ASN A 384 -16.46 -3.36 9.24
C ASN A 384 -17.91 -2.84 9.29
N LEU A 385 -18.84 -3.67 9.74
CA LEU A 385 -20.23 -3.25 10.03
C LEU A 385 -20.43 -2.88 11.51
N GLU A 386 -19.55 -3.40 12.36
CA GLU A 386 -19.46 -3.06 13.77
C GLU A 386 -17.98 -3.01 14.15
N LYS A 387 -17.69 -2.49 15.35
CA LYS A 387 -16.32 -2.41 15.89
C LYS A 387 -15.51 -3.69 15.69
N THR A 388 -16.11 -4.85 15.96
CA THR A 388 -15.43 -6.16 15.87
C THR A 388 -15.88 -7.02 14.69
N PHE A 389 -16.97 -6.66 14.01
CA PHE A 389 -17.51 -7.43 12.89
C PHE A 389 -16.88 -6.98 11.55
N THR A 390 -15.88 -7.71 11.07
CA THR A 390 -15.18 -7.41 9.80
C THR A 390 -15.83 -8.18 8.65
N ILE A 391 -16.69 -7.53 7.88
CA ILE A 391 -17.39 -8.17 6.73
C ILE A 391 -16.49 -8.30 5.49
N SER A 392 -15.61 -7.33 5.26
CA SER A 392 -14.73 -7.23 4.10
C SER A 392 -13.29 -6.96 4.55
N PRO A 393 -12.51 -8.01 4.89
CA PRO A 393 -11.15 -7.84 5.41
C PRO A 393 -10.17 -7.22 4.40
N GLY A 394 -10.44 -7.35 3.09
CA GLY A 394 -9.63 -6.77 2.02
C GLY A 394 -9.95 -5.32 1.63
N SER A 395 -10.86 -4.64 2.36
CA SER A 395 -11.18 -3.23 2.15
C SER A 395 -10.41 -2.34 3.14
N GLY A 396 -9.64 -1.37 2.63
CA GLY A 396 -9.00 -0.33 3.46
C GLY A 396 -9.92 0.88 3.74
N PRO A 397 -9.59 1.74 4.72
CA PRO A 397 -10.32 2.98 4.98
C PRO A 397 -10.45 3.84 3.73
N LEU A 398 -11.68 4.22 3.35
CA LEU A 398 -11.99 5.11 2.22
C LEU A 398 -11.39 4.69 0.85
N GLN A 399 -10.99 3.42 0.69
CA GLN A 399 -10.35 2.91 -0.54
C GLN A 399 -11.31 2.88 -1.74
N GLY A 400 -12.61 2.87 -1.48
CA GLY A 400 -13.66 2.88 -2.50
C GLY A 400 -13.69 1.63 -3.39
N ARG A 401 -13.41 0.45 -2.81
CA ARG A 401 -13.58 -0.84 -3.48
C ARG A 401 -14.91 -1.47 -3.07
N LEU A 402 -15.77 -1.73 -4.05
CA LEU A 402 -17.02 -2.45 -3.84
C LEU A 402 -16.72 -3.96 -3.88
N LYS A 403 -16.99 -4.65 -2.76
CA LYS A 403 -16.72 -6.07 -2.57
C LYS A 403 -18.02 -6.85 -2.45
N LEU A 404 -18.19 -7.93 -3.19
CA LEU A 404 -19.31 -8.85 -2.99
C LEU A 404 -18.87 -9.99 -2.06
N VAL A 405 -19.61 -10.17 -0.95
CA VAL A 405 -19.52 -11.34 -0.06
C VAL A 405 -20.79 -12.17 -0.24
N HIS A 406 -20.65 -13.45 -0.59
CA HIS A 406 -21.83 -14.31 -0.81
C HIS A 406 -21.56 -15.79 -0.50
N PHE A 407 -22.62 -16.51 -0.15
CA PHE A 407 -22.60 -17.97 -0.04
C PHE A 407 -23.99 -18.57 -0.30
N GLY A 408 -23.99 -19.84 -0.71
CA GLY A 408 -25.19 -20.60 -1.04
C GLY A 408 -26.14 -20.78 0.15
N ALA A 409 -27.32 -21.34 -0.12
CA ALA A 409 -28.27 -21.68 0.92
C ALA A 409 -27.70 -22.77 1.83
N VAL A 410 -27.31 -22.41 3.06
CA VAL A 410 -26.80 -23.32 4.07
C VAL A 410 -27.70 -23.31 5.31
N GLY A 411 -27.76 -24.43 6.03
CA GLY A 411 -28.56 -24.54 7.24
C GLY A 411 -28.11 -23.58 8.35
N ALA A 412 -28.97 -23.42 9.37
CA ALA A 412 -28.79 -22.54 10.52
C ALA A 412 -27.38 -22.57 11.14
N GLU A 413 -26.89 -23.77 11.44
CA GLU A 413 -25.61 -23.98 12.11
C GLU A 413 -24.44 -23.44 11.28
N LYS A 414 -24.44 -23.72 9.98
CA LYS A 414 -23.37 -23.28 9.07
C LYS A 414 -23.44 -21.78 8.80
N THR A 415 -24.64 -21.21 8.68
CA THR A 415 -24.82 -19.76 8.56
C THR A 415 -24.23 -19.07 9.80
N MET A 416 -24.51 -19.58 11.00
CA MET A 416 -23.95 -19.03 12.24
C MET A 416 -22.43 -19.18 12.29
N GLU A 417 -21.88 -20.33 11.92
CA GLU A 417 -20.43 -20.57 11.87
C GLU A 417 -19.72 -19.53 10.99
N ILE A 418 -20.23 -19.30 9.77
CA ILE A 418 -19.69 -18.34 8.81
C ILE A 418 -19.78 -16.92 9.38
N MET A 419 -20.94 -16.50 9.89
CA MET A 419 -21.11 -15.15 10.42
C MET A 419 -20.26 -14.90 11.67
N MET A 420 -20.08 -15.90 12.54
CA MET A 420 -19.20 -15.80 13.71
C MET A 420 -17.71 -15.73 13.33
N ALA A 421 -17.31 -16.31 12.21
CA ALA A 421 -15.94 -16.19 11.71
C ALA A 421 -15.58 -14.75 11.26
N ALA A 422 -16.56 -13.92 10.92
CA ALA A 422 -16.35 -12.51 10.60
C ALA A 422 -15.88 -11.68 11.82
N TYR A 423 -16.26 -12.05 13.04
CA TYR A 423 -15.75 -11.45 14.29
C TYR A 423 -14.27 -11.76 14.54
N LYS A 424 -13.72 -12.78 13.89
CA LYS A 424 -12.29 -13.14 13.94
C LYS A 424 -11.55 -12.49 12.78
N GLN A 425 -11.57 -11.15 12.74
CA GLN A 425 -10.89 -10.34 11.72
C GLN A 425 -11.27 -10.70 10.27
N GLY A 426 -12.51 -11.13 10.02
CA GLY A 426 -12.97 -11.46 8.67
C GLY A 426 -12.55 -12.84 8.16
N SER A 427 -12.21 -13.78 9.06
CA SER A 427 -11.79 -15.14 8.70
C SER A 427 -12.87 -16.00 8.00
N HIS A 428 -14.10 -15.49 7.86
CA HIS A 428 -15.16 -16.11 7.06
C HIS A 428 -14.81 -16.11 5.57
N VAL A 429 -14.06 -15.12 5.10
CA VAL A 429 -13.57 -15.08 3.72
C VAL A 429 -12.56 -16.22 3.50
N GLY A 430 -12.84 -17.08 2.53
CA GLY A 430 -12.02 -18.26 2.23
C GLY A 430 -12.46 -19.54 2.94
N MET A 431 -13.51 -19.49 3.77
CA MET A 431 -14.14 -20.71 4.30
C MET A 431 -14.70 -21.57 3.16
N LYS A 432 -14.51 -22.89 3.28
CA LYS A 432 -14.97 -23.92 2.34
C LYS A 432 -15.61 -25.07 3.10
N TRP A 433 -16.61 -25.72 2.51
CA TRP A 433 -17.25 -26.91 3.06
C TRP A 433 -17.71 -27.84 1.93
N LYS A 434 -18.06 -29.08 2.30
CA LYS A 434 -18.66 -30.03 1.37
C LYS A 434 -20.18 -29.99 1.50
N ASP A 435 -20.85 -29.93 0.35
CA ASP A 435 -22.29 -30.14 0.22
C ASP A 435 -22.51 -31.33 -0.72
N GLY A 436 -22.71 -32.51 -0.14
CA GLY A 436 -22.68 -33.78 -0.89
C GLY A 436 -21.31 -34.07 -1.51
N GLU A 437 -21.26 -34.24 -2.84
CA GLU A 437 -20.03 -34.47 -3.61
C GLU A 437 -19.35 -33.17 -4.10
N GLN A 438 -20.00 -32.00 -3.92
CA GLN A 438 -19.50 -30.71 -4.39
C GLN A 438 -18.92 -29.88 -3.24
N GLU A 439 -17.90 -29.07 -3.52
CA GLU A 439 -17.34 -28.10 -2.58
C GLU A 439 -18.02 -26.75 -2.76
N ASP A 440 -18.54 -26.17 -1.67
CA ASP A 440 -19.09 -24.81 -1.64
C ASP A 440 -18.23 -23.92 -0.72
N TYR A 441 -18.38 -22.60 -0.84
CA TYR A 441 -17.46 -21.63 -0.26
C TYR A 441 -18.07 -20.23 -0.07
N VAL A 442 -17.47 -19.44 0.82
CA VAL A 442 -17.74 -17.99 0.90
C VAL A 442 -17.02 -17.28 -0.25
N GLY A 443 -17.80 -16.78 -1.22
CA GLY A 443 -17.30 -15.97 -2.31
C GLY A 443 -16.95 -14.55 -1.86
N TYR A 444 -15.89 -14.02 -2.45
CA TYR A 444 -15.36 -12.69 -2.16
C TYR A 444 -14.78 -12.07 -3.44
N GLU A 445 -15.59 -11.28 -4.16
CA GLU A 445 -15.18 -10.67 -5.43
C GLU A 445 -15.05 -9.14 -5.36
N ASP A 446 -14.09 -8.60 -6.10
CA ASP A 446 -14.11 -7.18 -6.49
C ASP A 446 -15.17 -6.94 -7.57
N ALA A 447 -15.92 -5.85 -7.43
CA ALA A 447 -16.98 -5.49 -8.35
C ALA A 447 -16.97 -3.99 -8.71
N GLU A 448 -17.37 -3.68 -9.93
CA GLU A 448 -17.80 -2.34 -10.37
C GLU A 448 -19.33 -2.27 -10.50
N GLU A 449 -19.97 -3.41 -10.80
CA GLU A 449 -21.42 -3.58 -10.82
C GLU A 449 -21.80 -4.95 -10.25
N ILE A 450 -22.83 -4.99 -9.39
CA ILE A 450 -23.44 -6.21 -8.88
C ILE A 450 -24.93 -6.14 -9.18
N ARG A 451 -25.47 -7.14 -9.87
CA ARG A 451 -26.91 -7.24 -10.15
C ARG A 451 -27.50 -8.48 -9.50
N VAL A 452 -28.59 -8.29 -8.76
CA VAL A 452 -29.36 -9.35 -8.11
C VAL A 452 -30.77 -9.34 -8.70
N THR A 453 -31.13 -10.40 -9.42
CA THR A 453 -32.50 -10.63 -9.92
C THR A 453 -33.20 -11.61 -8.99
N ILE A 454 -34.34 -11.21 -8.43
CA ILE A 454 -35.01 -11.95 -7.34
C ILE A 454 -36.06 -12.88 -7.93
N GLY A 455 -35.96 -14.18 -7.60
CA GLY A 455 -36.85 -15.23 -8.10
C GLY A 455 -37.91 -15.69 -7.09
N GLU A 456 -38.24 -14.85 -6.11
CA GLU A 456 -39.20 -15.16 -5.03
C GLU A 456 -40.61 -14.70 -5.38
N SER A 457 -41.62 -15.57 -5.21
CA SER A 457 -43.04 -15.22 -5.41
C SER A 457 -43.68 -14.56 -4.18
N ASP A 458 -43.16 -14.85 -2.98
CA ASP A 458 -43.64 -14.27 -1.73
C ASP A 458 -43.00 -12.87 -1.49
N PRO A 459 -43.80 -11.80 -1.34
CA PRO A 459 -43.28 -10.46 -1.06
C PRO A 459 -42.45 -10.37 0.23
N ARG A 460 -42.63 -11.29 1.19
CA ARG A 460 -41.81 -11.36 2.41
C ARG A 460 -40.32 -11.53 2.10
N TRP A 461 -39.98 -12.28 1.04
CA TRP A 461 -38.60 -12.61 0.66
C TRP A 461 -38.03 -11.73 -0.46
N ARG A 462 -38.81 -10.77 -0.95
CA ARG A 462 -38.38 -9.80 -1.97
C ARG A 462 -37.86 -8.49 -1.37
N LYS A 463 -37.15 -8.58 -0.23
CA LYS A 463 -36.60 -7.43 0.48
C LYS A 463 -35.11 -7.30 0.19
N VAL A 464 -34.68 -6.11 -0.18
CA VAL A 464 -33.27 -5.72 -0.23
C VAL A 464 -33.01 -4.61 0.79
N CYS A 465 -31.78 -4.54 1.29
CA CYS A 465 -31.37 -3.55 2.28
C CYS A 465 -30.21 -2.72 1.73
N ILE A 466 -30.41 -1.39 1.71
CA ILE A 466 -29.41 -0.39 1.35
C ILE A 466 -29.13 0.47 2.57
N ASP A 467 -27.97 0.27 3.21
CA ASP A 467 -27.56 0.98 4.43
C ASP A 467 -28.66 1.06 5.51
N GLY A 468 -29.41 -0.03 5.71
CA GLY A 468 -30.51 -0.10 6.68
C GLY A 468 -31.88 0.31 6.13
N THR A 469 -31.96 0.92 4.95
CA THR A 469 -33.21 1.23 4.26
C THR A 469 -33.71 0.01 3.50
N ILE A 470 -34.97 -0.39 3.74
CA ILE A 470 -35.58 -1.57 3.12
C ILE A 470 -36.37 -1.19 1.88
N VAL A 471 -36.10 -1.91 0.79
CA VAL A 471 -36.83 -1.81 -0.47
C VAL A 471 -37.47 -3.16 -0.79
N GLU A 472 -38.77 -3.16 -1.03
CA GLU A 472 -39.49 -4.29 -1.62
C GLU A 472 -39.36 -4.24 -3.14
N ILE A 473 -38.91 -5.34 -3.71
CA ILE A 473 -38.75 -5.53 -5.16
C ILE A 473 -40.02 -6.24 -5.69
N PRO A 474 -40.56 -5.82 -6.85
CA PRO A 474 -41.67 -6.52 -7.48
C PRO A 474 -41.28 -7.95 -7.88
N GLU A 475 -42.28 -8.79 -8.15
CA GLU A 475 -42.05 -10.13 -8.71
C GLU A 475 -41.24 -10.03 -10.02
N ASP A 476 -40.27 -10.92 -10.20
CA ASP A 476 -39.25 -10.91 -11.27
C ASP A 476 -38.39 -9.63 -11.37
N GLY A 477 -38.42 -8.81 -10.32
CA GLY A 477 -37.65 -7.56 -10.24
C GLY A 477 -36.17 -7.76 -9.91
N TRP A 478 -35.43 -6.65 -9.90
CA TRP A 478 -33.98 -6.68 -9.68
C TRP A 478 -33.48 -5.45 -8.91
N MET A 479 -32.29 -5.62 -8.31
CA MET A 479 -31.44 -4.56 -7.76
C MET A 479 -30.09 -4.58 -8.49
N ALA A 480 -29.56 -3.41 -8.86
CA ALA A 480 -28.22 -3.26 -9.40
C ALA A 480 -27.44 -2.23 -8.58
N VAL A 481 -26.25 -2.61 -8.12
CA VAL A 481 -25.37 -1.79 -7.28
C VAL A 481 -24.15 -1.43 -8.10
N THR A 482 -23.95 -0.14 -8.35
CA THR A 482 -22.83 0.39 -9.12
C THR A 482 -22.09 1.44 -8.31
N LYS A 483 -20.76 1.46 -8.38
CA LYS A 483 -19.98 2.53 -7.74
C LYS A 483 -20.34 3.90 -8.34
N VAL A 484 -20.50 4.92 -7.50
CA VAL A 484 -20.71 6.30 -7.96
C VAL A 484 -19.38 6.82 -8.53
N LYS A 485 -19.42 7.39 -9.74
CA LYS A 485 -18.20 7.85 -10.44
C LYS A 485 -17.58 9.09 -9.82
N HIS A 486 -18.43 10.03 -9.39
CA HIS A 486 -18.03 11.29 -8.76
C HIS A 486 -18.56 11.32 -7.32
N PRO A 487 -17.69 11.42 -6.31
CA PRO A 487 -18.12 11.52 -4.91
C PRO A 487 -19.11 12.66 -4.71
N LEU A 488 -20.14 12.44 -3.89
CA LEU A 488 -21.14 13.48 -3.56
C LEU A 488 -20.69 14.33 -2.36
N PHE A 489 -19.88 13.74 -1.48
CA PHE A 489 -19.37 14.35 -0.26
C PHE A 489 -17.90 13.99 -0.05
N SER A 490 -17.18 14.86 0.64
CA SER A 490 -15.98 14.51 1.38
C SER A 490 -16.35 14.14 2.82
N ILE A 491 -15.49 13.41 3.51
CA ILE A 491 -15.60 13.09 4.94
C ILE A 491 -14.27 13.44 5.63
N LEU A 492 -14.33 14.03 6.81
CA LEU A 492 -13.17 14.19 7.68
C LEU A 492 -12.77 12.82 8.20
N ALA A 493 -11.48 12.53 8.08
CA ALA A 493 -10.92 11.34 8.68
C ALA A 493 -9.53 11.64 9.27
N ASP A 494 -9.07 10.74 10.12
CA ASP A 494 -7.81 10.91 10.83
C ASP A 494 -6.62 10.98 9.84
N ARG A 495 -5.68 11.91 10.05
CA ARG A 495 -4.53 12.11 9.14
C ARG A 495 -3.70 10.85 8.92
N SER A 496 -3.68 9.95 9.91
CA SER A 496 -2.95 8.69 9.83
C SER A 496 -3.63 7.63 8.96
N ILE A 497 -4.89 7.82 8.53
CA ILE A 497 -5.53 7.02 7.48
C ILE A 497 -5.25 7.56 6.09
N PHE A 498 -5.05 8.89 6.05
CA PHE A 498 -4.27 9.66 5.09
C PHE A 498 -3.05 8.89 4.61
N ARG A 499 -2.06 8.80 5.51
CA ARG A 499 -0.65 8.49 5.19
C ARG A 499 -0.16 9.05 3.84
N PHE A 500 -0.80 10.14 3.40
CA PHE A 500 -0.67 10.85 2.14
C PHE A 500 -1.39 12.20 2.34
N THR A 501 -0.89 13.03 3.27
CA THR A 501 -1.41 14.38 3.55
C THR A 501 -0.46 15.46 3.02
N THR A 502 -0.93 16.71 2.95
CA THR A 502 -0.13 17.94 2.75
C THR A 502 1.05 18.09 3.74
N GLU A 503 1.01 17.36 4.86
CA GLU A 503 2.13 17.17 5.77
C GLU A 503 3.27 16.39 5.09
N GLU A 504 3.01 15.39 4.25
CA GLU A 504 4.03 14.70 3.43
C GLU A 504 4.63 15.58 2.33
N MET A 505 3.87 16.57 1.83
CA MET A 505 4.40 17.58 0.89
C MET A 505 5.39 18.56 1.58
N THR A 506 5.37 18.63 2.92
CA THR A 506 6.29 19.45 3.72
C THR A 506 7.26 18.64 4.58
N GLN A 507 6.99 17.34 4.74
CA GLN A 507 7.82 16.37 5.44
C GLN A 507 9.14 16.21 4.70
N LEU A 508 10.22 16.32 5.46
CA LEU A 508 11.55 16.00 4.96
C LEU A 508 11.71 14.48 5.03
N TYR A 509 11.74 13.84 3.87
CA TYR A 509 12.14 12.43 3.77
C TYR A 509 13.66 12.32 3.82
N ASP A 510 14.17 11.20 4.33
CA ASP A 510 15.60 10.92 4.21
C ASP A 510 15.95 10.60 2.74
N VAL A 511 15.11 9.83 2.06
CA VAL A 511 15.32 9.46 0.66
C VAL A 511 14.03 9.56 -0.14
N ILE A 512 14.09 10.27 -1.27
CA ILE A 512 13.08 10.20 -2.33
C ILE A 512 13.59 9.27 -3.42
N VAL A 513 12.78 8.29 -3.82
CA VAL A 513 13.04 7.39 -4.94
C VAL A 513 12.03 7.70 -6.05
N ALA A 514 12.47 7.96 -7.28
CA ALA A 514 11.54 8.08 -8.40
C ALA A 514 11.50 6.77 -9.20
N GLY A 515 10.31 6.20 -9.31
CA GLY A 515 10.04 4.91 -9.96
C GLY A 515 9.84 3.77 -8.96
N ALA A 516 8.66 3.16 -8.98
CA ALA A 516 8.26 1.96 -8.24
C ALA A 516 8.40 0.69 -9.10
N GLY A 517 9.42 0.63 -9.97
CA GLY A 517 9.86 -0.63 -10.59
C GLY A 517 10.61 -1.53 -9.60
N PRO A 518 11.06 -2.73 -10.00
CA PRO A 518 11.71 -3.68 -9.09
C PRO A 518 12.95 -3.09 -8.38
N VAL A 519 13.71 -2.24 -9.08
CA VAL A 519 14.90 -1.58 -8.53
C VAL A 519 14.53 -0.56 -7.46
N GLY A 520 13.58 0.33 -7.75
CA GLY A 520 13.17 1.38 -6.81
C GLY A 520 12.48 0.82 -5.58
N LEU A 521 11.62 -0.19 -5.75
CA LEU A 521 10.96 -0.88 -4.63
C LEU A 521 11.97 -1.61 -3.73
N LEU A 522 12.93 -2.35 -4.30
CA LEU A 522 13.97 -3.01 -3.51
C LEU A 522 14.85 -1.99 -2.79
N LEU A 523 15.25 -0.91 -3.47
CA LEU A 523 16.05 0.15 -2.85
C LEU A 523 15.32 0.77 -1.67
N ALA A 524 14.04 1.11 -1.83
CA ALA A 524 13.22 1.65 -0.77
C ALA A 524 13.10 0.68 0.41
N CYS A 525 12.93 -0.61 0.16
CA CYS A 525 12.95 -1.65 1.20
C CYS A 525 14.28 -1.64 1.97
N GLU A 526 15.42 -1.62 1.28
CA GLU A 526 16.74 -1.67 1.92
C GLU A 526 17.05 -0.41 2.74
N VAL A 527 16.64 0.77 2.26
CA VAL A 527 16.78 2.03 2.99
C VAL A 527 15.88 2.05 4.23
N ALA A 528 14.61 1.67 4.08
CA ALA A 528 13.63 1.64 5.17
C ALA A 528 13.95 0.57 6.23
N LEU A 529 14.43 -0.61 5.81
CA LEU A 529 14.91 -1.66 6.71
C LEU A 529 16.03 -1.16 7.63
N ALA A 530 16.87 -0.26 7.12
CA ALA A 530 17.94 0.38 7.87
C ALA A 530 17.47 1.62 8.68
N GLY A 531 16.16 1.89 8.75
CA GLY A 531 15.56 2.89 9.64
C GLY A 531 15.51 4.32 9.09
N ALA A 532 15.67 4.51 7.77
CA ALA A 532 15.51 5.83 7.12
C ALA A 532 14.13 5.95 6.46
N SER A 533 13.55 7.15 6.51
CA SER A 533 12.25 7.45 5.89
C SER A 533 12.35 7.52 4.37
N VAL A 534 11.40 6.90 3.66
CA VAL A 534 11.43 6.81 2.18
C VAL A 534 10.11 7.19 1.57
N LEU A 535 10.18 8.03 0.53
CA LEU A 535 9.08 8.33 -0.38
C LEU A 535 9.40 7.77 -1.78
N ILE A 536 8.47 7.00 -2.35
CA ILE A 536 8.51 6.60 -3.77
C ILE A 536 7.53 7.46 -4.58
N LEU A 537 8.04 8.07 -5.64
CA LEU A 537 7.27 8.83 -6.64
C LEU A 537 7.15 8.00 -7.92
N GLU A 538 5.98 7.40 -8.16
CA GLU A 538 5.69 6.54 -9.32
C GLU A 538 4.74 7.23 -10.30
N ARG A 539 5.12 7.24 -11.58
CA ARG A 539 4.34 7.86 -12.64
C ARG A 539 3.03 7.13 -12.92
N ASP A 540 3.06 5.81 -12.99
CA ASP A 540 1.91 5.01 -13.38
C ASP A 540 0.91 4.94 -12.21
N ALA A 541 -0.35 5.32 -12.45
CA ALA A 541 -1.38 5.41 -11.40
C ALA A 541 -1.76 4.06 -10.79
N LYS A 542 -1.51 2.96 -11.52
CA LYS A 542 -1.79 1.59 -11.12
C LYS A 542 -0.55 0.72 -11.33
N PRO A 543 -0.25 -0.24 -10.44
CA PRO A 543 0.88 -1.16 -10.62
C PRO A 543 0.66 -2.14 -11.77
N GLU A 544 -0.59 -2.52 -12.05
CA GLU A 544 -0.95 -3.55 -13.02
C GLU A 544 -0.69 -3.09 -14.46
N SER A 545 -0.12 -4.00 -15.26
CA SER A 545 0.15 -3.75 -16.67
C SER A 545 0.30 -5.06 -17.44
N GLU A 546 -0.31 -5.16 -18.62
CA GLU A 546 -0.13 -6.29 -19.53
C GLU A 546 1.35 -6.46 -19.96
N TRP A 547 2.13 -5.37 -19.91
CA TRP A 547 3.57 -5.37 -20.20
C TRP A 547 4.43 -6.02 -19.11
N LYS A 548 3.91 -6.13 -17.88
CA LYS A 548 4.61 -6.67 -16.71
C LYS A 548 4.25 -8.11 -16.41
N SER A 549 3.16 -8.59 -17.01
CA SER A 549 2.60 -9.94 -16.84
C SER A 549 3.15 -10.90 -17.89
N ASN A 550 2.89 -12.20 -17.73
CA ASN A 550 3.18 -13.16 -18.81
C ASN A 550 2.36 -12.83 -20.06
N PRO A 551 2.94 -12.96 -21.27
CA PRO A 551 4.30 -13.42 -21.54
C PRO A 551 5.38 -12.32 -21.62
N VAL A 552 5.01 -11.04 -21.77
CA VAL A 552 5.96 -9.96 -22.08
C VAL A 552 6.84 -9.57 -20.90
N GLY A 553 6.27 -9.60 -19.69
CA GLY A 553 6.95 -9.30 -18.44
C GLY A 553 7.84 -10.42 -17.92
N PHE A 554 7.97 -11.54 -18.63
CA PHE A 554 8.83 -12.66 -18.23
C PHE A 554 10.30 -12.24 -18.16
N ARG A 555 10.98 -12.58 -17.06
CA ARG A 555 12.39 -12.31 -16.77
C ARG A 555 13.04 -13.52 -16.11
N GLY A 556 14.37 -13.52 -16.02
CA GLY A 556 15.14 -14.48 -15.22
C GLY A 556 15.83 -13.78 -14.06
N LEU A 557 15.81 -14.38 -12.88
CA LEU A 557 16.63 -13.99 -11.74
C LEU A 557 17.91 -14.83 -11.71
N HIS A 558 19.05 -14.15 -11.61
CA HIS A 558 20.38 -14.76 -11.53
C HIS A 558 20.84 -14.87 -10.08
N LEU A 559 21.97 -15.52 -9.84
CA LEU A 559 22.38 -15.92 -8.49
C LEU A 559 22.48 -14.74 -7.51
N PRO A 560 23.13 -13.59 -7.82
CA PRO A 560 23.18 -12.48 -6.88
C PRO A 560 21.79 -11.97 -6.47
N SER A 561 20.84 -11.96 -7.40
CA SER A 561 19.45 -11.55 -7.15
C SER A 561 18.64 -12.60 -6.38
N ILE A 562 18.94 -13.88 -6.56
CA ILE A 562 18.33 -14.95 -5.76
C ILE A 562 18.90 -14.93 -4.33
N GLU A 563 20.21 -14.75 -4.18
CA GLU A 563 20.89 -14.65 -2.89
C GLU A 563 20.38 -13.47 -2.06
N LEU A 564 20.23 -12.28 -2.67
CA LEU A 564 19.71 -11.12 -1.94
C LEU A 564 18.26 -11.33 -1.49
N LEU A 565 17.41 -11.95 -2.32
CA LEU A 565 16.01 -12.21 -1.95
C LEU A 565 15.92 -13.26 -0.84
N TYR A 566 16.82 -14.25 -0.85
CA TYR A 566 16.90 -15.25 0.21
C TYR A 566 17.35 -14.63 1.54
N ARG A 567 18.34 -13.74 1.50
CA ARG A 567 18.86 -12.99 2.67
C ARG A 567 17.85 -12.02 3.28
N ARG A 568 16.76 -11.72 2.58
CA ARG A 568 15.67 -10.84 3.04
C ARG A 568 14.36 -11.58 3.30
N ASP A 569 14.39 -12.92 3.26
CA ASP A 569 13.21 -13.77 3.41
C ASP A 569 12.10 -13.48 2.38
N LEU A 570 12.50 -13.05 1.18
CA LEU A 570 11.58 -12.77 0.06
C LEU A 570 11.56 -13.91 -0.95
N LEU A 571 12.59 -14.76 -0.99
CA LEU A 571 12.68 -15.83 -1.98
C LEU A 571 11.52 -16.84 -1.83
N GLY A 572 11.10 -17.15 -0.59
CA GLY A 572 9.99 -18.06 -0.31
C GLY A 572 8.62 -17.57 -0.79
N LYS A 573 8.46 -16.26 -0.99
CA LYS A 573 7.25 -15.68 -1.62
C LYS A 573 7.22 -15.91 -3.14
N LEU A 574 8.37 -16.18 -3.75
CA LEU A 574 8.52 -16.33 -5.21
C LEU A 574 8.70 -17.79 -5.64
N TYR A 575 9.30 -18.63 -4.80
CA TYR A 575 9.57 -20.03 -5.10
C TYR A 575 9.27 -20.90 -3.88
N ASP A 576 8.79 -22.10 -4.13
CA ASP A 576 8.68 -23.13 -3.10
C ASP A 576 10.08 -23.60 -2.69
N LEU A 577 10.54 -23.16 -1.52
CA LEU A 577 11.86 -23.51 -1.00
C LEU A 577 11.96 -24.98 -0.59
N THR A 578 10.84 -25.66 -0.32
CA THR A 578 10.81 -27.06 0.09
C THR A 578 11.27 -27.97 -1.03
N ASN A 579 10.79 -27.68 -2.25
CA ASN A 579 11.07 -28.46 -3.46
C ASN A 579 12.18 -27.85 -4.32
N ARG A 580 12.73 -26.70 -3.92
CA ARG A 580 13.80 -26.04 -4.67
C ARG A 580 15.11 -26.82 -4.50
N PRO A 581 15.77 -27.23 -5.60
CA PRO A 581 17.00 -28.00 -5.50
C PRO A 581 18.15 -27.15 -4.93
N HIS A 582 18.91 -27.72 -3.99
CA HIS A 582 20.06 -27.05 -3.37
C HIS A 582 21.31 -27.01 -4.27
N THR A 583 21.30 -27.79 -5.36
CA THR A 583 22.33 -27.76 -6.41
C THR A 583 21.65 -27.86 -7.78
N PRO A 584 22.29 -27.34 -8.84
CA PRO A 584 21.88 -27.56 -10.22
C PRO A 584 21.65 -29.05 -10.53
N PRO A 585 20.42 -29.48 -10.87
CA PRO A 585 20.16 -30.87 -11.19
C PRO A 585 20.88 -31.22 -12.49
N LYS A 586 21.53 -32.39 -12.52
CA LYS A 586 22.02 -33.02 -13.75
C LYS A 586 20.99 -34.02 -14.25
N GLY A 587 20.80 -34.08 -15.56
CA GLY A 587 19.78 -34.95 -16.17
C GLY A 587 20.11 -35.34 -17.60
N PRO A 588 19.36 -36.27 -18.20
CA PRO A 588 19.55 -36.65 -19.59
C PRO A 588 19.29 -35.46 -20.53
N GLY A 589 19.94 -35.48 -21.70
CA GLY A 589 19.80 -34.42 -22.70
C GLY A 589 20.48 -33.11 -22.31
N MET A 590 20.06 -32.02 -22.93
CA MET A 590 20.56 -30.68 -22.64
C MET A 590 19.70 -30.04 -21.53
N GLN A 591 20.35 -29.49 -20.51
CA GLN A 591 19.68 -28.75 -19.43
C GLN A 591 19.94 -27.25 -19.63
N PHE A 592 18.89 -26.43 -19.72
CA PHE A 592 19.03 -25.01 -20.06
C PHE A 592 19.62 -24.20 -18.91
N GLY A 593 20.86 -23.74 -19.06
CA GLY A 593 21.56 -22.86 -18.12
C GLY A 593 21.59 -21.38 -18.53
N GLY A 594 20.89 -21.00 -19.60
CA GLY A 594 20.96 -19.66 -20.20
C GLY A 594 21.45 -19.71 -21.64
N HIS A 595 21.84 -18.54 -22.19
CA HIS A 595 22.38 -18.46 -23.54
C HIS A 595 23.41 -17.34 -23.68
N PHE A 596 24.22 -17.43 -24.74
CA PHE A 596 25.01 -16.32 -25.27
C PHE A 596 24.69 -16.16 -26.75
N ALA A 597 24.15 -15.01 -27.17
CA ALA A 597 23.79 -14.78 -28.58
C ALA A 597 22.93 -15.90 -29.21
N GLY A 598 21.98 -16.43 -28.45
CA GLY A 598 21.14 -17.57 -28.83
C GLY A 598 21.80 -18.96 -28.77
N ILE A 599 23.10 -19.06 -28.48
CA ILE A 599 23.79 -20.33 -28.23
C ILE A 599 23.45 -20.79 -26.81
N PRO A 600 22.79 -21.94 -26.64
CA PRO A 600 22.32 -22.37 -25.33
C PRO A 600 23.46 -22.94 -24.48
N LEU A 601 23.50 -22.61 -23.19
CA LEU A 601 24.48 -23.10 -22.23
C LEU A 601 23.96 -24.37 -21.56
N ASN A 602 24.69 -25.48 -21.68
CA ASN A 602 24.27 -26.76 -21.11
C ASN A 602 24.67 -26.86 -19.63
N LEU A 603 23.69 -26.79 -18.74
CA LEU A 603 23.88 -26.84 -17.29
C LEU A 603 24.51 -28.15 -16.81
N ASN A 604 24.40 -29.25 -17.58
CA ASN A 604 25.08 -30.50 -17.25
C ASN A 604 26.61 -30.38 -17.18
N GLN A 605 27.20 -29.42 -17.90
CA GLN A 605 28.64 -29.16 -17.94
C GLN A 605 29.12 -28.32 -16.75
N LEU A 606 28.20 -27.73 -15.96
CA LEU A 606 28.56 -26.94 -14.80
C LEU A 606 29.30 -27.80 -13.75
N ASP A 607 30.47 -27.31 -13.33
CA ASP A 607 31.29 -27.85 -12.26
C ASP A 607 31.48 -26.79 -11.17
N LEU A 608 30.63 -26.86 -10.14
CA LEU A 608 30.62 -25.88 -9.05
C LEU A 608 31.92 -25.86 -8.24
N ASN A 609 32.76 -26.89 -8.32
CA ASN A 609 34.05 -26.92 -7.60
C ASN A 609 35.03 -25.85 -8.08
N ARG A 610 34.80 -25.27 -9.27
CA ARG A 610 35.56 -24.13 -9.80
C ARG A 610 35.38 -22.85 -8.99
N TRP A 611 34.35 -22.77 -8.15
CA TRP A 611 34.10 -21.62 -7.27
C TRP A 611 34.19 -22.02 -5.80
N LYS A 612 35.42 -21.93 -5.23
CA LYS A 612 35.75 -22.30 -3.82
C LYS A 612 34.71 -21.80 -2.82
N TYR A 613 34.16 -20.59 -2.99
CA TYR A 613 33.25 -19.97 -2.01
C TYR A 613 31.75 -20.11 -2.36
N ARG A 614 31.32 -21.21 -3.00
CA ARG A 614 29.90 -21.50 -3.29
C ARG A 614 29.42 -22.81 -2.63
N LEU A 615 28.47 -22.69 -1.70
CA LEU A 615 27.88 -23.83 -0.99
C LEU A 615 26.50 -24.21 -1.55
N PRO A 616 26.14 -25.51 -1.55
CA PRO A 616 24.77 -25.95 -1.82
C PRO A 616 23.74 -25.27 -0.92
N GLY A 617 22.64 -24.82 -1.52
CA GLY A 617 21.55 -24.17 -0.81
C GLY A 617 20.44 -23.71 -1.74
N PRO A 618 19.30 -23.29 -1.18
CA PRO A 618 18.13 -22.86 -1.97
C PRO A 618 18.42 -21.63 -2.85
N SER A 619 19.46 -20.85 -2.54
CA SER A 619 19.87 -19.69 -3.32
C SER A 619 20.78 -20.00 -4.51
N LEU A 620 21.30 -21.22 -4.66
CA LEU A 620 22.26 -21.59 -5.72
C LEU A 620 21.57 -21.97 -7.06
N MET A 621 20.40 -21.40 -7.32
CA MET A 621 19.61 -21.71 -8.51
C MET A 621 19.01 -20.42 -9.08
N PRO A 622 19.28 -20.05 -10.35
CA PRO A 622 18.51 -19.03 -11.06
C PRO A 622 17.04 -19.44 -11.22
N GLY A 623 16.15 -18.51 -11.56
CA GLY A 623 14.74 -18.85 -11.70
C GLY A 623 13.92 -17.90 -12.58
N PRO A 624 12.84 -18.40 -13.20
CA PRO A 624 11.92 -17.57 -13.96
C PRO A 624 11.05 -16.71 -13.04
N ILE A 625 10.78 -15.48 -13.47
CA ILE A 625 9.88 -14.57 -12.77
C ILE A 625 9.14 -13.69 -13.78
N THR A 626 8.12 -12.97 -13.34
CA THR A 626 7.49 -11.87 -14.08
C THR A 626 7.64 -10.57 -13.30
N ILE A 627 7.66 -9.43 -13.99
CA ILE A 627 7.85 -8.12 -13.36
C ILE A 627 6.74 -7.84 -12.35
N ASP A 628 5.49 -8.10 -12.69
CA ASP A 628 4.34 -7.93 -11.80
C ASP A 628 4.50 -8.71 -10.48
N ARG A 629 5.00 -9.95 -10.54
CA ARG A 629 5.14 -10.82 -9.37
C ARG A 629 6.24 -10.35 -8.42
N ILE A 630 7.39 -9.90 -8.96
CA ILE A 630 8.45 -9.34 -8.11
C ILE A 630 8.07 -7.95 -7.57
N GLU A 631 7.42 -7.11 -8.37
CA GLU A 631 6.91 -5.80 -7.92
C GLU A 631 5.87 -5.97 -6.82
N ALA A 632 4.96 -6.95 -6.91
CA ALA A 632 3.95 -7.20 -5.88
C ALA A 632 4.60 -7.56 -4.53
N VAL A 633 5.55 -8.51 -4.52
CA VAL A 633 6.26 -8.91 -3.29
C VAL A 633 7.07 -7.75 -2.70
N LEU A 634 7.73 -6.96 -3.53
CA LEU A 634 8.52 -5.81 -3.06
C LEU A 634 7.63 -4.64 -2.61
N THR A 635 6.46 -4.43 -3.24
CA THR A 635 5.48 -3.42 -2.82
C THR A 635 4.95 -3.75 -1.42
N GLU A 636 4.49 -4.99 -1.22
CA GLU A 636 4.03 -5.45 0.09
C GLU A 636 5.13 -5.29 1.16
N ARG A 637 6.37 -5.62 0.81
CA ARG A 637 7.51 -5.43 1.72
C ARG A 637 7.77 -3.96 2.03
N ALA A 638 7.78 -3.09 1.03
CA ALA A 638 8.00 -1.65 1.21
C ALA A 638 6.93 -1.05 2.13
N GLU A 639 5.66 -1.34 1.87
CA GLU A 639 4.53 -0.88 2.70
C GLU A 639 4.65 -1.40 4.15
N SER A 640 5.03 -2.67 4.34
CA SER A 640 5.25 -3.24 5.68
C SER A 640 6.39 -2.56 6.46
N LEU A 641 7.35 -1.93 5.76
CA LEU A 641 8.46 -1.19 6.34
C LEU A 641 8.16 0.29 6.53
N GLY A 642 6.93 0.74 6.23
CA GLY A 642 6.52 2.14 6.36
C GLY A 642 6.99 3.05 5.23
N VAL A 643 7.33 2.49 4.05
CA VAL A 643 7.63 3.29 2.85
C VAL A 643 6.34 3.92 2.32
N THR A 644 6.38 5.23 2.07
CA THR A 644 5.30 5.97 1.41
C THR A 644 5.42 5.80 -0.11
N ILE A 645 4.38 5.32 -0.80
CA ILE A 645 4.38 5.13 -2.26
C ILE A 645 3.27 5.97 -2.91
N LEU A 646 3.65 7.04 -3.60
CA LEU A 646 2.75 7.89 -4.37
C LEU A 646 2.71 7.47 -5.82
N ARG A 647 1.61 6.83 -6.23
CA ARG A 647 1.32 6.48 -7.63
C ARG A 647 0.63 7.63 -8.35
N GLY A 648 0.80 7.74 -9.67
CA GLY A 648 0.35 8.91 -10.44
C GLY A 648 1.20 10.17 -10.23
N HIS A 649 2.27 10.08 -9.44
CA HIS A 649 3.15 11.18 -9.06
C HIS A 649 4.52 11.01 -9.73
N GLY A 650 4.54 11.09 -11.06
CA GLY A 650 5.79 11.05 -11.82
C GLY A 650 6.66 12.28 -11.54
N PHE A 651 7.97 12.09 -11.44
CA PHE A 651 8.93 13.21 -11.32
C PHE A 651 8.86 14.13 -12.55
N ASN A 652 8.82 15.44 -12.29
CA ASN A 652 8.83 16.48 -13.33
C ASN A 652 10.19 17.17 -13.40
N ARG A 653 10.66 17.75 -12.30
CA ARG A 653 11.90 18.53 -12.23
C ARG A 653 12.50 18.62 -10.83
N ILE A 654 13.78 18.93 -10.76
CA ILE A 654 14.44 19.38 -9.52
C ILE A 654 14.11 20.86 -9.36
N VAL A 655 13.57 21.24 -8.21
CA VAL A 655 13.24 22.62 -7.87
C VAL A 655 14.45 23.31 -7.25
N GLU A 656 15.10 22.64 -6.31
CA GLU A 656 16.24 23.15 -5.56
C GLU A 656 17.11 22.00 -5.06
N GLU A 657 18.44 22.17 -5.08
CA GLU A 657 19.41 21.29 -4.44
C GLU A 657 20.30 22.13 -3.53
N THR A 658 20.45 21.73 -2.27
CA THR A 658 21.24 22.41 -1.26
C THR A 658 22.27 21.45 -0.64
N GLN A 659 23.14 21.97 0.22
CA GLN A 659 24.04 21.11 0.99
C GLN A 659 23.34 20.18 1.97
N SER A 660 22.08 20.40 2.35
CA SER A 660 21.37 19.61 3.36
C SER A 660 20.16 18.83 2.83
N GLY A 661 19.77 19.05 1.58
CA GLY A 661 18.66 18.33 0.95
C GLY A 661 18.33 18.79 -0.46
N ILE A 662 17.29 18.19 -1.02
CA ILE A 662 16.80 18.38 -2.39
C ILE A 662 15.26 18.47 -2.39
N THR A 663 14.73 19.39 -3.19
CA THR A 663 13.30 19.54 -3.44
C THR A 663 12.99 19.16 -4.88
N VAL A 664 12.01 18.29 -5.09
CA VAL A 664 11.55 17.86 -6.41
C VAL A 664 10.08 18.19 -6.61
N GLU A 665 9.72 18.46 -7.85
CA GLU A 665 8.33 18.61 -8.28
C GLU A 665 7.87 17.31 -8.94
N ALA A 666 6.68 16.82 -8.58
CA ALA A 666 6.09 15.60 -9.14
C ALA A 666 4.56 15.67 -9.19
N GLY A 667 3.95 14.79 -9.98
CA GLY A 667 2.50 14.74 -10.19
C GLY A 667 2.00 15.73 -11.24
N GLU A 668 0.73 15.56 -11.66
CA GLU A 668 0.12 16.40 -12.70
C GLU A 668 -0.09 17.85 -12.24
N GLU A 669 -0.35 18.06 -10.95
CA GLU A 669 -0.54 19.40 -10.37
C GLU A 669 0.78 20.08 -9.97
N GLY A 670 1.91 19.39 -10.12
CA GLY A 670 3.23 19.93 -9.84
C GLY A 670 3.51 20.17 -8.35
N GLN A 671 3.22 19.17 -7.52
CA GLN A 671 3.46 19.23 -6.07
C GLN A 671 4.95 19.11 -5.74
N ASN A 672 5.39 19.81 -4.70
CA ASN A 672 6.77 19.77 -4.22
C ASN A 672 6.95 18.75 -3.09
N PHE A 673 8.05 18.00 -3.14
CA PHE A 673 8.46 17.02 -2.14
C PHE A 673 9.91 17.26 -1.72
N ARG A 674 10.21 17.14 -0.43
CA ARG A 674 11.54 17.40 0.13
C ARG A 674 12.19 16.12 0.62
N GLY A 675 13.45 15.92 0.23
CA GLY A 675 14.27 14.78 0.63
C GLY A 675 15.68 15.22 1.02
N ARG A 676 16.42 14.41 1.78
CA ARG A 676 17.89 14.60 1.91
C ARG A 676 18.64 14.09 0.70
N TRP A 677 18.09 13.07 0.05
CA TRP A 677 18.64 12.43 -1.15
C TRP A 677 17.54 12.13 -2.16
N LEU A 678 17.92 12.15 -3.44
CA LEU A 678 17.07 11.71 -4.55
C LEU A 678 17.74 10.55 -5.27
N VAL A 679 17.02 9.46 -5.51
CA VAL A 679 17.50 8.33 -6.30
C VAL A 679 16.60 8.10 -7.51
N GLY A 680 17.16 8.25 -8.72
CA GLY A 680 16.49 7.93 -9.96
C GLY A 680 16.50 6.42 -10.22
N CYS A 681 15.31 5.82 -10.15
CA CYS A 681 15.00 4.44 -10.53
C CYS A 681 13.93 4.41 -11.65
N ASP A 682 13.84 5.49 -12.44
CA ASP A 682 12.77 5.83 -13.38
C ASP A 682 13.02 5.31 -14.82
N GLY A 683 13.84 4.25 -14.94
CA GLY A 683 14.03 3.48 -16.16
C GLY A 683 14.94 4.13 -17.22
N GLY A 684 15.05 3.47 -18.39
CA GLY A 684 16.01 3.83 -19.44
C GLY A 684 15.85 5.24 -20.02
N ARG A 685 14.66 5.83 -19.89
CA ARG A 685 14.33 7.19 -20.35
C ARG A 685 14.40 8.24 -19.23
N SER A 686 15.01 7.89 -18.10
CA SER A 686 15.11 8.66 -16.86
C SER A 686 15.06 10.17 -17.07
N ALA A 687 14.03 10.78 -16.48
CA ALA A 687 13.86 12.22 -16.40
C ALA A 687 14.84 12.82 -15.38
N ILE A 688 15.11 12.11 -14.28
CA ILE A 688 16.09 12.54 -13.26
C ILE A 688 17.49 12.62 -13.83
N ARG A 689 17.94 11.58 -14.56
CA ARG A 689 19.26 11.58 -15.20
C ARG A 689 19.47 12.84 -16.05
N LYS A 690 18.45 13.24 -16.82
CA LYS A 690 18.49 14.44 -17.66
C LYS A 690 18.45 15.72 -16.83
N ALA A 691 17.54 15.81 -15.86
CA ALA A 691 17.35 17.00 -15.03
C ALA A 691 18.58 17.33 -14.18
N ALA A 692 19.27 16.31 -13.65
CA ALA A 692 20.51 16.45 -12.91
C ALA A 692 21.77 16.58 -13.80
N GLY A 693 21.61 16.47 -15.13
CA GLY A 693 22.70 16.69 -16.09
C GLY A 693 23.74 15.57 -16.15
N PHE A 694 23.37 14.33 -15.85
CA PHE A 694 24.26 13.19 -16.05
C PHE A 694 24.47 12.94 -17.55
N GLU A 695 25.72 12.75 -17.95
CA GLU A 695 26.05 12.29 -19.31
C GLU A 695 25.64 10.83 -19.47
N PHE A 696 25.20 10.44 -20.67
CA PHE A 696 24.79 9.07 -20.96
C PHE A 696 25.47 8.53 -22.24
N PRO A 697 26.81 8.40 -22.22
CA PRO A 697 27.58 7.89 -23.35
C PRO A 697 27.33 6.39 -23.60
N GLY A 698 27.69 5.96 -24.80
CA GLY A 698 27.62 4.56 -25.21
C GLY A 698 27.31 4.42 -26.69
N THR A 699 26.84 3.25 -27.10
CA THR A 699 26.56 2.95 -28.51
C THR A 699 25.09 3.21 -28.87
N GLU A 700 24.86 3.67 -30.09
CA GLU A 700 23.52 3.71 -30.68
C GLU A 700 23.10 2.32 -31.21
N ALA A 701 21.83 2.20 -31.57
CA ALA A 701 21.24 0.93 -31.99
C ALA A 701 21.84 0.41 -33.30
N THR A 702 22.11 -0.89 -33.37
CA THR A 702 22.37 -1.63 -34.61
C THR A 702 21.17 -2.48 -35.03
N PHE A 703 20.26 -2.80 -34.11
CA PHE A 703 19.03 -3.55 -34.40
C PHE A 703 17.81 -3.05 -33.60
N THR A 704 16.63 -3.35 -34.12
CA THR A 704 15.36 -3.31 -33.39
C THR A 704 14.89 -4.72 -33.08
N GLY A 705 14.70 -5.02 -31.81
CA GLY A 705 14.09 -6.25 -31.34
C GLY A 705 12.60 -6.05 -31.06
N TYR A 706 11.81 -7.10 -31.21
CA TYR A 706 10.36 -7.09 -30.99
C TYR A 706 9.97 -8.24 -30.08
N VAL A 707 9.12 -7.95 -29.10
CA VAL A 707 8.38 -8.96 -28.35
C VAL A 707 6.94 -8.92 -28.83
N VAL A 708 6.46 -10.00 -29.44
CA VAL A 708 5.14 -10.05 -30.09
C VAL A 708 4.31 -11.18 -29.49
N HIS A 709 3.18 -10.83 -28.90
CA HIS A 709 2.10 -11.74 -28.54
C HIS A 709 1.08 -11.73 -29.68
N CYS A 710 1.00 -12.84 -30.40
CA CYS A 710 0.25 -12.96 -31.66
C CYS A 710 -0.30 -14.37 -31.87
N ASP A 711 -1.34 -14.47 -32.70
CA ASP A 711 -1.82 -15.76 -33.19
C ASP A 711 -1.04 -16.14 -34.46
N LEU A 712 -0.59 -17.40 -34.52
CA LEU A 712 0.11 -17.98 -35.68
C LEU A 712 -0.72 -19.12 -36.28
N ASP A 713 -0.74 -19.25 -37.60
CA ASP A 713 -1.48 -20.31 -38.31
C ASP A 713 -0.82 -21.71 -38.19
N HIS A 714 0.49 -21.77 -38.42
CA HIS A 714 1.31 -22.98 -38.44
C HIS A 714 2.54 -22.84 -37.51
N PRO A 715 2.32 -22.62 -36.21
CA PRO A 715 3.39 -22.39 -35.24
C PRO A 715 4.41 -23.54 -35.15
N ASP A 716 3.99 -24.77 -35.47
CA ASP A 716 4.82 -25.97 -35.48
C ASP A 716 5.95 -25.95 -36.53
N ARG A 717 5.89 -25.05 -37.51
CA ARG A 717 6.95 -24.87 -38.51
C ARG A 717 8.12 -24.02 -38.02
N LEU A 718 7.96 -23.31 -36.89
CA LEU A 718 9.04 -22.59 -36.22
C LEU A 718 9.82 -23.54 -35.32
N VAL A 719 11.14 -23.37 -35.28
CA VAL A 719 12.01 -24.16 -34.40
C VAL A 719 11.89 -23.61 -32.97
N PRO A 720 11.54 -24.43 -31.96
CA PRO A 720 11.47 -23.96 -30.58
C PRO A 720 12.85 -23.57 -30.02
N GLY A 721 12.90 -22.52 -29.21
CA GLY A 721 14.09 -22.02 -28.54
C GLY A 721 14.62 -20.71 -29.14
N PHE A 722 15.91 -20.46 -28.92
CA PHE A 722 16.64 -19.33 -29.52
C PHE A 722 17.24 -19.78 -30.84
N VAL A 723 16.85 -19.13 -31.93
CA VAL A 723 17.20 -19.56 -33.29
C VAL A 723 17.95 -18.44 -34.01
N PRO A 724 19.30 -18.44 -33.97
CA PRO A 724 20.07 -17.55 -34.82
C PRO A 724 19.94 -18.01 -36.28
N THR A 725 19.80 -17.05 -37.20
CA THR A 725 19.63 -17.29 -38.63
C THR A 725 20.60 -16.44 -39.44
N ARG A 726 20.61 -16.64 -40.77
CA ARG A 726 21.39 -15.80 -41.68
C ARG A 726 20.91 -14.33 -41.79
N HIS A 727 19.88 -13.97 -41.06
CA HIS A 727 19.24 -12.66 -41.12
C HIS A 727 19.00 -12.04 -39.73
N GLY A 728 19.54 -12.66 -38.66
CA GLY A 728 19.41 -12.19 -37.29
C GLY A 728 19.10 -13.32 -36.32
N MET A 729 18.08 -13.14 -35.48
CA MET A 729 17.61 -14.17 -34.56
C MET A 729 16.10 -14.04 -34.34
N TYR A 730 15.43 -15.17 -34.17
CA TYR A 730 14.11 -15.22 -33.55
C TYR A 730 14.10 -16.14 -32.33
N ILE A 731 13.15 -15.93 -31.44
CA ILE A 731 12.90 -16.80 -30.28
C ILE A 731 11.45 -17.25 -30.35
N PHE A 732 11.24 -18.56 -30.32
CA PHE A 732 9.91 -19.15 -30.34
C PHE A 732 9.80 -20.16 -29.20
N ARG A 733 9.01 -19.86 -28.17
CA ARG A 733 8.84 -20.76 -27.00
C ARG A 733 7.47 -21.38 -26.90
N LYS A 734 6.45 -20.67 -27.39
CA LYS A 734 5.05 -21.06 -27.31
C LYS A 734 4.29 -20.52 -28.52
N PRO A 735 3.21 -21.19 -28.96
CA PRO A 735 2.52 -20.89 -30.22
C PRO A 735 1.99 -19.47 -30.38
N ASP A 736 1.73 -18.77 -29.27
CA ASP A 736 1.15 -17.43 -29.23
C ASP A 736 2.21 -16.31 -29.15
N MET A 737 3.51 -16.62 -29.25
CA MET A 737 4.55 -15.63 -28.98
C MET A 737 5.85 -15.84 -29.75
N VAL A 738 6.32 -14.74 -30.35
CA VAL A 738 7.65 -14.67 -30.98
C VAL A 738 8.43 -13.45 -30.49
N TYR A 739 9.74 -13.64 -30.36
CA TYR A 739 10.69 -12.53 -30.30
C TYR A 739 11.41 -12.46 -31.65
N LEU A 740 11.54 -11.26 -32.20
CA LEU A 740 12.18 -11.03 -33.49
C LEU A 740 13.32 -10.04 -33.31
N MET A 741 14.40 -10.18 -34.09
CA MET A 741 15.48 -9.20 -34.15
C MET A 741 15.74 -8.82 -35.60
N ASP A 742 15.61 -7.54 -35.89
CA ASP A 742 15.82 -6.96 -37.22
C ASP A 742 16.97 -5.94 -37.16
N PHE A 743 18.04 -6.20 -37.91
CA PHE A 743 19.24 -5.36 -37.92
C PHE A 743 19.09 -4.13 -38.82
N ASP A 744 18.12 -3.29 -38.45
CA ASP A 744 17.68 -2.11 -39.18
C ASP A 744 18.31 -0.80 -38.68
N GLY A 745 19.35 -0.87 -37.85
CA GLY A 745 19.97 0.31 -37.23
C GLY A 745 19.07 1.03 -36.22
N GLY A 746 18.03 0.36 -35.68
CA GLY A 746 17.08 0.95 -34.74
C GLY A 746 15.93 1.71 -35.40
N ALA A 747 15.81 1.68 -36.74
CA ALA A 747 14.79 2.41 -37.49
C ALA A 747 13.36 2.04 -37.07
N GLY A 748 13.15 0.79 -36.67
CA GLY A 748 11.88 0.23 -36.28
C GLY A 748 11.40 0.60 -34.88
N GLN A 749 12.23 1.21 -34.02
CA GLN A 749 11.85 1.53 -32.64
C GLN A 749 10.67 2.52 -32.54
N LYS A 750 10.54 3.43 -33.51
CA LYS A 750 9.48 4.46 -33.55
C LYS A 750 8.43 4.19 -34.64
N ALA A 751 8.59 3.12 -35.40
CA ALA A 751 7.67 2.78 -36.48
C ALA A 751 6.37 2.18 -35.93
N GLU A 752 5.28 2.30 -36.69
CA GLU A 752 4.04 1.56 -36.40
C GLU A 752 4.27 0.05 -36.47
N HIS A 753 3.63 -0.71 -35.58
CA HIS A 753 3.77 -2.17 -35.48
C HIS A 753 2.55 -2.89 -36.06
N SER A 754 2.27 -2.62 -37.34
CA SER A 754 1.17 -3.29 -38.06
C SER A 754 1.45 -4.78 -38.27
N LEU A 755 0.38 -5.53 -38.56
CA LEU A 755 0.44 -6.97 -38.86
C LEU A 755 1.36 -7.25 -40.05
N GLU A 756 1.24 -6.46 -41.10
CA GLU A 756 2.04 -6.60 -42.33
C GLU A 756 3.52 -6.37 -42.03
N ARG A 757 3.85 -5.33 -41.26
CA ARG A 757 5.24 -5.03 -40.92
C ARG A 757 5.87 -6.14 -40.06
N LEU A 758 5.17 -6.59 -39.02
CA LEU A 758 5.69 -7.64 -38.15
C LEU A 758 5.77 -9.00 -38.86
N GLN A 759 4.85 -9.26 -39.80
CA GLN A 759 4.95 -10.40 -40.71
C GLN A 759 6.20 -10.30 -41.60
N ASP A 760 6.48 -9.13 -42.18
CA ASP A 760 7.68 -8.92 -42.99
C ASP A 760 8.96 -9.13 -42.18
N ILE A 761 8.98 -8.69 -40.92
CA ILE A 761 10.09 -8.93 -40.00
C ILE A 761 10.22 -10.42 -39.69
N LEU A 762 9.13 -11.13 -39.43
CA LEU A 762 9.14 -12.59 -39.21
C LEU A 762 9.70 -13.33 -40.44
N ASN A 763 9.23 -12.97 -41.64
CA ASN A 763 9.70 -13.54 -42.90
C ASN A 763 11.22 -13.34 -43.07
N ARG A 764 11.73 -12.13 -42.78
CA ARG A 764 13.17 -11.84 -42.80
C ARG A 764 13.93 -12.64 -41.75
N ALA A 765 13.50 -12.58 -40.49
CA ALA A 765 14.18 -13.22 -39.36
C ALA A 765 14.27 -14.74 -39.53
N THR A 766 13.23 -15.39 -40.08
CA THR A 766 13.20 -16.83 -40.35
C THR A 766 13.94 -17.22 -41.64
N GLY A 767 14.07 -16.29 -42.60
CA GLY A 767 14.57 -16.56 -43.95
C GLY A 767 13.61 -17.43 -44.79
N LYS A 768 12.36 -17.56 -44.36
CA LYS A 768 11.33 -18.40 -44.99
C LYS A 768 10.05 -17.59 -45.23
N PRO A 769 9.96 -16.85 -46.35
CA PRO A 769 8.80 -16.02 -46.61
C PRO A 769 7.52 -16.86 -46.71
N ASP A 770 6.46 -16.40 -46.04
CA ASP A 770 5.12 -16.99 -46.05
C ASP A 770 5.00 -18.43 -45.50
N ASP A 771 6.03 -18.94 -44.82
CA ASP A 771 6.00 -20.28 -44.19
C ASP A 771 5.07 -20.33 -42.98
N VAL A 772 5.00 -19.23 -42.23
CA VAL A 772 4.14 -19.01 -41.05
C VAL A 772 3.54 -17.61 -41.10
N ARG A 773 2.23 -17.49 -40.86
CA ARG A 773 1.51 -16.23 -40.86
C ARG A 773 1.07 -15.83 -39.46
N MET A 774 1.34 -14.57 -39.11
CA MET A 774 0.67 -13.87 -38.02
C MET A 774 -0.75 -13.55 -38.46
N THR A 775 -1.74 -14.13 -37.80
CA THR A 775 -3.17 -13.89 -38.11
C THR A 775 -3.75 -12.77 -37.28
N LYS A 776 -3.15 -12.48 -36.11
CA LYS A 776 -3.58 -11.41 -35.21
C LYS A 776 -2.43 -10.98 -34.29
N ILE A 777 -2.31 -9.69 -34.01
CA ILE A 777 -1.42 -9.16 -32.96
C ILE A 777 -2.29 -8.75 -31.78
N HIS A 778 -1.97 -9.28 -30.59
CA HIS A 778 -2.58 -8.85 -29.33
C HIS A 778 -1.74 -7.77 -28.67
N LEU A 779 -0.41 -7.94 -28.68
CA LEU A 779 0.52 -7.01 -28.05
C LEU A 779 1.88 -7.05 -28.74
N ALA A 780 2.50 -5.89 -28.97
CA ALA A 780 3.85 -5.81 -29.54
C ALA A 780 4.64 -4.65 -28.91
N THR A 781 5.88 -4.92 -28.47
CA THR A 781 6.78 -3.88 -27.96
C THR A 781 8.16 -3.97 -28.60
N PRO A 782 8.73 -2.83 -29.05
CA PRO A 782 10.07 -2.79 -29.58
C PRO A 782 11.11 -2.53 -28.48
N PHE A 783 12.31 -3.04 -28.69
CA PHE A 783 13.51 -2.67 -27.93
C PHE A 783 14.68 -2.49 -28.90
N THR A 784 15.78 -1.91 -28.43
CA THR A 784 17.01 -1.78 -29.22
C THR A 784 18.21 -2.26 -28.41
N ASP A 785 19.36 -2.35 -29.05
CA ASP A 785 20.65 -2.72 -28.47
C ASP A 785 21.51 -1.53 -28.03
N ARG A 786 20.89 -0.36 -27.88
CA ARG A 786 21.56 0.80 -27.29
C ARG A 786 22.16 0.38 -25.95
N SER A 787 23.48 0.54 -25.84
CA SER A 787 24.25 0.15 -24.67
C SER A 787 24.91 1.39 -24.12
N LYS A 788 24.32 1.96 -23.06
CA LYS A 788 24.71 3.27 -22.52
C LYS A 788 24.75 3.25 -21.00
N GLN A 789 25.69 3.98 -20.42
CA GLN A 789 25.89 4.06 -18.98
C GLN A 789 26.28 5.47 -18.60
N VAL A 790 25.82 5.95 -17.46
CA VAL A 790 26.20 7.27 -16.95
C VAL A 790 27.67 7.32 -16.57
N THR A 791 28.35 8.46 -16.73
CA THR A 791 29.77 8.60 -16.40
C THR A 791 30.06 8.61 -14.90
N THR A 792 29.05 8.90 -14.09
CA THR A 792 29.08 8.84 -12.63
C THR A 792 27.70 8.43 -12.12
N TYR A 793 27.63 7.66 -11.03
CA TYR A 793 26.40 7.16 -10.42
C TYR A 793 25.86 8.11 -9.35
N ARG A 794 26.66 9.10 -8.91
CA ARG A 794 26.26 10.14 -7.96
C ARG A 794 26.68 11.52 -8.47
N ARG A 795 25.76 12.46 -8.43
CA ARG A 795 26.04 13.89 -8.63
C ARG A 795 25.36 14.68 -7.53
N GLY A 796 26.15 15.27 -6.64
CA GLY A 796 25.63 15.94 -5.45
C GLY A 796 24.78 14.98 -4.62
N ARG A 797 23.52 15.36 -4.37
CA ARG A 797 22.51 14.59 -3.64
C ARG A 797 21.64 13.69 -4.52
N VAL A 798 21.95 13.61 -5.81
CA VAL A 798 21.23 12.77 -6.77
C VAL A 798 22.06 11.52 -7.08
N LEU A 799 21.45 10.35 -6.92
CA LEU A 799 22.00 9.05 -7.33
C LEU A 799 21.13 8.41 -8.42
N LEU A 800 21.70 7.50 -9.20
CA LEU A 800 20.97 6.71 -10.19
C LEU A 800 21.20 5.22 -9.96
N ALA A 801 20.15 4.41 -10.15
CA ALA A 801 20.22 2.95 -10.04
C ALA A 801 19.39 2.25 -11.14
N GLY A 802 19.84 1.07 -11.56
CA GLY A 802 19.18 0.28 -12.61
C GLY A 802 19.19 0.98 -13.98
N ASP A 803 18.12 0.82 -14.75
CA ASP A 803 18.02 1.33 -16.12
C ASP A 803 18.20 2.86 -16.24
N ALA A 804 18.00 3.60 -15.14
CA ALA A 804 18.29 5.03 -15.09
C ALA A 804 19.80 5.31 -15.22
N ALA A 805 20.66 4.42 -14.68
CA ALA A 805 22.11 4.50 -14.72
C ALA A 805 22.73 3.76 -15.91
N HIS A 806 22.13 2.66 -16.39
CA HIS A 806 22.68 1.86 -17.49
C HIS A 806 21.58 1.15 -18.29
N ILE A 807 21.63 1.22 -19.62
CA ILE A 807 20.76 0.43 -20.52
C ILE A 807 21.60 -0.45 -21.42
N HIS A 808 21.04 -1.59 -21.81
CA HIS A 808 21.61 -2.54 -22.75
C HIS A 808 20.48 -3.45 -23.28
N PRO A 809 20.67 -4.20 -24.37
CA PRO A 809 19.63 -5.12 -24.85
C PRO A 809 19.34 -6.22 -23.81
N PRO A 810 18.14 -6.83 -23.85
CA PRO A 810 17.73 -7.90 -22.92
C PRO A 810 18.36 -9.27 -23.24
N LEU A 811 19.53 -9.31 -23.89
CA LEU A 811 20.20 -10.57 -24.25
C LEU A 811 20.81 -11.22 -22.99
N GLY A 812 20.31 -12.41 -22.63
CA GLY A 812 20.76 -13.11 -21.43
C GLY A 812 20.13 -12.61 -20.12
N GLY A 813 19.15 -11.70 -20.15
CA GLY A 813 18.32 -11.37 -18.98
C GLY A 813 19.00 -10.57 -17.85
N GLN A 814 20.08 -9.85 -18.12
CA GLN A 814 20.94 -9.27 -17.07
C GLN A 814 20.47 -7.91 -16.50
N GLY A 815 19.63 -7.14 -17.21
CA GLY A 815 19.37 -5.74 -16.84
C GLY A 815 18.71 -5.57 -15.48
N MET A 816 17.60 -6.27 -15.26
CA MET A 816 16.91 -6.28 -13.96
C MET A 816 17.83 -6.79 -12.84
N ASN A 817 18.63 -7.82 -13.09
CA ASN A 817 19.56 -8.37 -12.10
C ASN A 817 20.67 -7.37 -11.72
N CYS A 818 21.21 -6.64 -12.70
CA CYS A 818 22.19 -5.58 -12.48
C CYS A 818 21.58 -4.48 -11.59
N GLY A 819 20.37 -4.01 -11.93
CA GLY A 819 19.66 -3.00 -11.15
C GLY A 819 19.27 -3.44 -9.73
N LEU A 820 18.83 -4.69 -9.53
CA LEU A 820 18.59 -5.23 -8.19
C LEU A 820 19.89 -5.28 -7.36
N GLY A 821 21.02 -5.58 -8.01
CA GLY A 821 22.35 -5.48 -7.40
C GLY A 821 22.73 -4.06 -7.00
N ASP A 822 22.35 -3.06 -7.80
CA ASP A 822 22.55 -1.65 -7.46
C ASP A 822 21.74 -1.24 -6.23
N ALA A 823 20.45 -1.58 -6.21
CA ALA A 823 19.56 -1.30 -5.08
C ALA A 823 20.07 -1.92 -3.77
N MET A 824 20.46 -3.20 -3.80
CA MET A 824 21.02 -3.91 -2.65
C MET A 824 22.32 -3.28 -2.15
N ASN A 825 23.20 -2.84 -3.07
CA ASN A 825 24.47 -2.23 -2.71
C ASN A 825 24.28 -0.82 -2.14
N LEU A 826 23.38 -0.04 -2.72
CA LEU A 826 23.15 1.36 -2.36
C LEU A 826 22.35 1.51 -1.08
N GLY A 827 21.29 0.72 -0.87
CA GLY A 827 20.29 0.98 0.18
C GLY A 827 20.87 1.11 1.58
N TRP A 828 21.70 0.15 2.00
CA TRP A 828 22.32 0.19 3.33
C TRP A 828 23.36 1.30 3.49
N LYS A 829 24.11 1.62 2.41
CA LYS A 829 25.11 2.70 2.39
C LYS A 829 24.44 4.05 2.49
N LEU A 830 23.36 4.24 1.74
CA LEU A 830 22.58 5.47 1.73
C LEU A 830 21.94 5.72 3.10
N ALA A 831 21.31 4.70 3.69
CA ALA A 831 20.78 4.81 5.05
C ALA A 831 21.88 5.09 6.09
N ALA A 832 23.06 4.48 5.94
CA ALA A 832 24.21 4.79 6.80
C ALA A 832 24.65 6.25 6.64
N SER A 833 24.81 6.75 5.42
CA SER A 833 25.17 8.15 5.16
C SER A 833 24.13 9.14 5.69
N VAL A 834 22.84 8.84 5.58
CA VAL A 834 21.76 9.62 6.21
C VAL A 834 21.96 9.72 7.72
N ARG A 835 22.21 8.59 8.40
CA ARG A 835 22.44 8.59 9.87
C ARG A 835 23.70 9.36 10.25
N GLN A 836 24.77 9.23 9.46
CA GLN A 836 26.01 9.97 9.67
C GLN A 836 25.78 11.48 9.56
N GLU A 837 25.05 11.92 8.54
CA GLU A 837 24.68 13.33 8.36
C GLU A 837 23.88 13.87 9.56
N GLN A 838 22.94 13.09 10.09
CA GLN A 838 22.12 13.49 11.22
C GLN A 838 22.90 13.58 12.54
N GLN A 839 24.00 12.84 12.68
CA GLN A 839 24.79 12.76 13.91
C GLN A 839 26.05 13.66 13.89
N SER A 840 26.36 14.27 12.74
CA SER A 840 27.54 15.12 12.53
C SER A 840 27.38 16.49 13.21
N PRO A 841 28.22 16.85 14.22
CA PRO A 841 28.09 18.10 14.99
C PRO A 841 28.28 19.37 14.15
N ASP A 842 29.07 19.29 13.08
CA ASP A 842 29.36 20.38 12.14
C ASP A 842 28.53 20.29 10.85
N GLY A 843 27.59 19.34 10.78
CA GLY A 843 26.69 19.14 9.64
C GLY A 843 27.40 18.70 8.36
N LYS A 844 28.69 18.34 8.42
CA LYS A 844 29.46 17.86 7.27
C LYS A 844 29.24 16.37 7.11
N ALA A 845 28.72 16.01 5.94
CA ALA A 845 28.51 14.64 5.54
C ALA A 845 29.83 13.97 5.16
N ASN A 846 30.14 12.80 5.75
CA ASN A 846 31.17 11.94 5.18
C ASN A 846 30.55 11.11 4.04
N PHE A 847 31.06 11.32 2.84
CA PHE A 847 30.56 10.70 1.63
C PHE A 847 31.38 9.48 1.17
N GLU A 848 32.46 9.13 1.87
CA GLU A 848 33.37 8.04 1.49
C GLU A 848 32.66 6.70 1.33
N LEU A 849 31.74 6.35 2.26
CA LEU A 849 31.02 5.08 2.20
C LEU A 849 30.08 5.03 1.00
N ILE A 850 29.25 6.05 0.79
CA ILE A 850 28.32 6.08 -0.35
C ILE A 850 29.06 6.22 -1.69
N ASP A 851 30.24 6.84 -1.73
CA ASP A 851 31.09 6.89 -2.92
C ASP A 851 31.62 5.51 -3.35
N THR A 852 31.62 4.52 -2.45
CA THR A 852 31.91 3.14 -2.84
C THR A 852 30.80 2.53 -3.71
N TYR A 853 29.57 3.07 -3.72
CA TYR A 853 28.51 2.61 -4.61
C TYR A 853 28.95 2.65 -6.07
N GLU A 854 29.48 3.78 -6.52
CA GLU A 854 30.00 3.93 -7.88
C GLU A 854 31.19 3.00 -8.12
N LYS A 855 32.18 3.00 -7.23
CA LYS A 855 33.40 2.18 -7.36
C LYS A 855 33.09 0.68 -7.50
N GLU A 856 32.02 0.22 -6.87
CA GLU A 856 31.63 -1.20 -6.87
C GLU A 856 30.67 -1.55 -7.99
N ARG A 857 29.72 -0.67 -8.33
CA ARG A 857 28.63 -0.97 -9.26
C ARG A 857 28.88 -0.50 -10.68
N TYR A 858 29.62 0.59 -10.86
CA TYR A 858 29.99 1.07 -12.19
C TYR A 858 30.71 0.01 -13.03
N PRO A 859 31.75 -0.71 -12.51
CA PRO A 859 32.44 -1.73 -13.30
C PRO A 859 31.56 -2.93 -13.65
N ILE A 860 30.55 -3.24 -12.83
CA ILE A 860 29.59 -4.31 -13.11
C ILE A 860 28.66 -3.89 -14.26
N GLY A 861 28.16 -2.65 -14.25
CA GLY A 861 27.41 -2.09 -15.38
C GLY A 861 28.23 -2.10 -16.67
N GLU A 862 29.50 -1.69 -16.60
CA GLU A 862 30.39 -1.64 -17.75
C GLU A 862 30.61 -3.03 -18.35
N PHE A 863 30.89 -4.02 -17.50
CA PHE A 863 30.99 -5.42 -17.88
C PHE A 863 29.72 -5.92 -18.57
N VAL A 864 28.53 -5.63 -18.03
CA VAL A 864 27.26 -6.06 -18.64
C VAL A 864 27.07 -5.43 -20.02
N LEU A 865 27.41 -4.16 -20.20
CA LEU A 865 27.35 -3.48 -21.49
C LEU A 865 28.34 -4.08 -22.50
N GLU A 866 29.57 -4.38 -22.10
CA GLU A 866 30.57 -5.04 -22.94
C GLU A 866 30.14 -6.47 -23.33
N TRP A 867 29.62 -7.23 -22.37
CA TRP A 867 29.09 -8.57 -22.59
C TRP A 867 27.94 -8.56 -23.60
N ASN A 868 27.01 -7.63 -23.46
CA ASN A 868 25.90 -7.47 -24.40
C ASN A 868 26.38 -7.07 -25.79
N ARG A 869 27.29 -6.09 -25.93
CA ARG A 869 27.88 -5.71 -27.21
C ARG A 869 28.56 -6.89 -27.92
N SER A 870 29.20 -7.78 -27.16
CA SER A 870 29.82 -8.99 -27.68
C SER A 870 28.78 -9.98 -28.23
N GLN A 871 27.63 -10.12 -27.56
CA GLN A 871 26.51 -10.91 -28.08
C GLN A 871 25.94 -10.31 -29.36
N VAL A 872 25.76 -8.98 -29.41
CA VAL A 872 25.29 -8.29 -30.62
C VAL A 872 26.26 -8.50 -31.79
N ALA A 873 27.56 -8.40 -31.55
CA ALA A 873 28.58 -8.66 -32.57
C ALA A 873 28.49 -10.08 -33.15
N ALA A 874 28.23 -11.08 -32.29
CA ALA A 874 28.03 -12.47 -32.71
C ALA A 874 26.68 -12.70 -33.43
N LEU A 875 25.70 -11.80 -33.27
CA LEU A 875 24.40 -11.87 -33.94
C LEU A 875 24.33 -11.08 -35.25
N GLN A 876 25.36 -10.30 -35.59
CA GLN A 876 25.38 -9.50 -36.81
C GLN A 876 25.07 -10.36 -38.04
N PRO A 877 24.13 -9.97 -38.92
CA PRO A 877 23.65 -10.82 -40.00
C PRO A 877 24.57 -10.77 -41.22
N ASN A 878 25.86 -11.04 -41.02
CA ASN A 878 26.90 -11.04 -42.05
C ASN A 878 27.92 -12.15 -41.78
N GLU A 879 28.79 -12.41 -42.76
CA GLU A 879 29.79 -13.49 -42.70
C GLU A 879 30.71 -13.40 -41.46
N THR A 880 31.00 -12.19 -40.98
CA THR A 880 31.80 -11.98 -39.75
C THR A 880 31.04 -12.43 -38.51
N GLY A 881 29.77 -12.03 -38.36
CA GLY A 881 28.93 -12.45 -37.24
C GLY A 881 28.79 -13.97 -37.18
N TYR A 882 28.57 -14.64 -38.32
CA TYR A 882 28.52 -16.11 -38.38
C TYR A 882 29.83 -16.78 -37.97
N ALA A 883 30.96 -16.26 -38.44
CA ALA A 883 32.27 -16.81 -38.07
C ALA A 883 32.52 -16.69 -36.56
N VAL A 884 32.20 -15.54 -35.96
CA VAL A 884 32.29 -15.34 -34.50
C VAL A 884 31.35 -16.28 -33.76
N GLN A 885 30.09 -16.40 -34.19
CA GLN A 885 29.12 -17.29 -33.56
C GLN A 885 29.57 -18.75 -33.59
N LYS A 886 30.14 -19.22 -34.71
CA LYS A 886 30.70 -20.57 -34.81
C LYS A 886 31.84 -20.79 -33.82
N LEU A 887 32.80 -19.87 -33.77
CA LEU A 887 33.93 -19.94 -32.82
C LEU A 887 33.43 -19.99 -31.37
N VAL A 888 32.49 -19.12 -31.00
CA VAL A 888 31.93 -19.10 -29.64
C VAL A 888 31.16 -20.38 -29.32
N ARG A 889 30.44 -20.95 -30.30
CA ARG A 889 29.75 -22.24 -30.14
C ARG A 889 30.74 -23.38 -29.86
N ASP A 890 31.84 -23.42 -30.60
CA ASP A 890 32.90 -24.43 -30.41
C ASP A 890 33.54 -24.29 -29.02
N LEU A 891 33.73 -23.06 -28.53
CA LEU A 891 34.21 -22.82 -27.17
C LEU A 891 33.19 -23.28 -26.11
N ILE A 892 31.93 -22.87 -26.22
CA ILE A 892 30.85 -23.24 -25.29
C ILE A 892 30.66 -24.76 -25.22
N ALA A 893 30.94 -25.49 -26.31
CA ALA A 893 30.84 -26.96 -26.31
C ALA A 893 31.86 -27.65 -25.39
N THR A 894 32.96 -26.97 -25.03
CA THR A 894 33.94 -27.49 -24.05
C THR A 894 33.49 -27.24 -22.61
N ASP A 895 33.96 -28.04 -21.66
CA ASP A 895 33.61 -27.82 -20.25
C ASP A 895 34.15 -26.49 -19.71
N ASP A 896 35.36 -26.09 -20.11
CA ASP A 896 35.93 -24.80 -19.72
C ASP A 896 35.14 -23.62 -20.28
N GLY A 897 34.75 -23.68 -21.55
CA GLY A 897 33.91 -22.67 -22.16
C GLY A 897 32.52 -22.63 -21.54
N ALA A 898 31.82 -23.75 -21.41
CA ALA A 898 30.51 -23.79 -20.78
C ALA A 898 30.53 -23.16 -19.37
N ASN A 899 31.49 -23.54 -18.53
CA ASN A 899 31.64 -22.97 -17.19
C ASN A 899 31.98 -21.47 -17.22
N HIS A 900 32.85 -21.03 -18.13
CA HIS A 900 33.16 -19.60 -18.29
C HIS A 900 31.93 -18.78 -18.67
N PHE A 901 31.10 -19.24 -19.60
CA PHE A 901 29.91 -18.50 -20.01
C PHE A 901 28.80 -18.57 -18.94
N ILE A 902 28.62 -19.71 -18.28
CA ILE A 902 27.67 -19.82 -17.15
C ILE A 902 28.09 -18.89 -16.01
N ASP A 903 29.38 -18.78 -15.70
CA ASP A 903 29.92 -17.83 -14.70
C ASP A 903 29.41 -16.41 -14.92
N ARG A 904 29.55 -15.95 -16.18
CA ARG A 904 29.25 -14.59 -16.61
C ARG A 904 27.76 -14.32 -16.68
N VAL A 905 26.96 -15.30 -17.10
CA VAL A 905 25.50 -15.18 -17.12
C VAL A 905 24.95 -15.21 -15.70
N TRP A 906 25.37 -16.16 -14.86
CA TRP A 906 24.82 -16.37 -13.53
C TRP A 906 25.38 -15.43 -12.47
N GLY A 907 26.55 -14.81 -12.71
CA GLY A 907 27.24 -13.96 -11.75
C GLY A 907 27.98 -14.75 -10.66
N LEU A 908 28.44 -15.98 -10.95
CA LEU A 908 29.05 -16.87 -9.96
C LEU A 908 30.35 -16.29 -9.37
N SER A 909 31.17 -15.62 -10.19
CA SER A 909 32.44 -15.02 -9.80
C SER A 909 32.37 -13.55 -9.40
N GLN A 910 31.18 -12.92 -9.39
CA GLN A 910 31.03 -11.50 -9.07
C GLN A 910 31.78 -11.14 -7.79
N ARG A 911 32.64 -10.12 -7.89
CA ARG A 911 33.52 -9.66 -6.81
C ARG A 911 33.68 -8.13 -6.88
N TYR A 912 33.52 -7.47 -5.75
CA TYR A 912 33.89 -6.06 -5.58
C TYR A 912 35.38 -5.92 -5.28
N ASP A 913 35.99 -4.85 -5.79
CA ASP A 913 37.32 -4.46 -5.36
C ASP A 913 37.23 -3.76 -4.00
N VAL A 914 37.70 -4.44 -2.97
CA VAL A 914 37.69 -3.94 -1.59
C VAL A 914 39.07 -3.49 -1.10
N GLY A 915 40.11 -3.58 -1.96
CA GLY A 915 41.50 -3.23 -1.65
C GLY A 915 42.52 -4.27 -2.16
N SER A 916 43.80 -3.88 -2.18
CA SER A 916 44.94 -4.77 -2.45
C SER A 916 45.31 -5.62 -1.23
N ASP A 917 45.95 -6.77 -1.45
CA ASP A 917 46.47 -7.67 -0.41
C ASP A 917 45.44 -8.20 0.60
N VAL A 918 44.17 -8.27 0.19
CA VAL A 918 43.07 -8.84 0.98
C VAL A 918 42.88 -10.34 0.73
N HIS A 919 42.27 -11.04 1.68
CA HIS A 919 41.89 -12.44 1.54
C HIS A 919 41.10 -12.73 0.24
N PRO A 920 41.30 -13.86 -0.47
CA PRO A 920 40.65 -14.13 -1.77
C PRO A 920 39.10 -14.19 -1.75
N ALA A 921 38.52 -14.39 -0.56
CA ALA A 921 37.07 -14.34 -0.35
C ALA A 921 36.54 -12.90 -0.23
N ALA A 922 37.37 -11.94 0.17
CA ALA A 922 36.96 -10.55 0.33
C ALA A 922 36.48 -9.95 -1.01
N GLY A 923 35.38 -9.21 -0.95
CA GLY A 923 34.64 -8.68 -2.09
C GLY A 923 33.69 -9.67 -2.75
N ARG A 924 33.64 -10.95 -2.35
CA ARG A 924 32.70 -11.95 -2.91
C ARG A 924 31.46 -12.08 -2.03
N SER A 925 30.39 -12.61 -2.61
CA SER A 925 29.18 -12.97 -1.85
C SER A 925 29.51 -14.08 -0.84
N ALA A 926 29.07 -13.91 0.41
CA ALA A 926 29.30 -14.86 1.47
C ALA A 926 28.60 -16.20 1.19
N PRO A 927 29.28 -17.35 1.36
CA PRO A 927 28.65 -18.66 1.24
C PRO A 927 27.46 -18.80 2.19
N ASP A 928 26.39 -19.49 1.77
CA ASP A 928 25.27 -19.81 2.65
C ASP A 928 25.65 -20.96 3.60
N PHE A 929 26.53 -20.66 4.57
CA PHE A 929 27.03 -21.62 5.54
C PHE A 929 25.87 -22.28 6.30
N THR A 930 25.98 -23.59 6.48
CA THR A 930 25.11 -24.35 7.38
C THR A 930 25.83 -24.53 8.71
N PHE A 931 25.30 -23.95 9.77
CA PHE A 931 25.83 -24.03 11.12
C PHE A 931 25.57 -25.41 11.72
N LYS A 932 26.35 -25.81 12.74
CA LYS A 932 26.18 -27.12 13.40
C LYS A 932 24.80 -27.32 14.05
N ASP A 933 24.05 -26.25 14.29
CA ASP A 933 22.67 -26.27 14.78
C ASP A 933 21.62 -26.51 13.67
N GLY A 934 22.05 -26.67 12.41
CA GLY A 934 21.21 -26.86 11.23
C GLY A 934 20.67 -25.56 10.63
N THR A 935 20.92 -24.41 11.25
CA THR A 935 20.51 -23.11 10.70
C THR A 935 21.45 -22.66 9.58
N ARG A 936 20.98 -21.75 8.72
CA ARG A 936 21.75 -21.24 7.57
C ARG A 936 22.05 -19.75 7.69
N LEU A 937 23.13 -19.29 7.05
CA LEU A 937 23.52 -17.88 7.07
C LEU A 937 22.44 -16.96 6.46
N GLY A 938 21.87 -17.32 5.31
CA GLY A 938 20.90 -16.49 4.59
C GLY A 938 19.77 -15.96 5.46
N PRO A 939 18.99 -16.82 6.14
CA PRO A 939 17.91 -16.40 7.04
C PRO A 939 18.36 -15.56 8.24
N LYS A 940 19.62 -15.63 8.67
CA LYS A 940 20.12 -14.75 9.74
C LYS A 940 20.30 -13.31 9.26
N MET A 941 20.42 -13.06 7.95
CA MET A 941 20.68 -11.73 7.36
C MET A 941 19.43 -10.86 7.14
N VAL A 942 18.24 -11.31 7.58
CA VAL A 942 16.95 -10.66 7.31
C VAL A 942 16.88 -9.22 7.82
N GLN A 943 17.58 -8.92 8.91
CA GLN A 943 17.59 -7.57 9.53
C GLN A 943 18.49 -6.56 8.81
N GLY A 944 19.24 -6.97 7.77
CA GLY A 944 20.08 -6.04 7.01
C GLY A 944 21.23 -5.43 7.82
N ARG A 945 21.70 -6.11 8.88
CA ARG A 945 22.90 -5.72 9.64
C ARG A 945 24.16 -6.38 9.08
N GLY A 946 25.32 -5.81 9.38
CA GLY A 946 26.58 -6.50 9.15
C GLY A 946 26.72 -7.71 10.08
N MET A 947 27.62 -8.64 9.76
CA MET A 947 27.94 -9.76 10.64
C MET A 947 29.45 -9.99 10.77
N LEU A 948 29.94 -10.18 11.98
CA LEU A 948 31.25 -10.75 12.25
C LEU A 948 31.05 -12.20 12.69
N ILE A 949 31.48 -13.14 11.86
CA ILE A 949 31.35 -14.57 12.12
C ILE A 949 32.72 -15.14 12.48
N ASP A 950 32.75 -15.87 13.58
CA ASP A 950 33.92 -16.53 14.14
C ASP A 950 33.60 -18.03 14.29
N PHE A 951 34.20 -18.86 13.44
CA PHE A 951 33.92 -20.30 13.43
C PHE A 951 34.67 -21.07 14.52
N GLU A 952 35.68 -20.47 15.16
CA GLU A 952 36.41 -21.10 16.26
C GLU A 952 35.79 -20.78 17.63
N ASP A 953 35.05 -19.67 17.73
CA ASP A 953 34.34 -19.24 18.95
C ASP A 953 35.25 -19.23 20.19
N ASP A 954 36.48 -18.73 20.01
CA ASP A 954 37.47 -18.61 21.09
C ASP A 954 37.29 -17.33 21.94
N GLY A 955 36.31 -16.50 21.59
CA GLY A 955 35.94 -15.26 22.26
C GLY A 955 36.78 -14.03 21.88
N THR A 956 37.89 -14.20 21.14
CA THR A 956 38.85 -13.12 20.84
C THR A 956 38.21 -11.97 20.06
N LEU A 957 37.28 -12.27 19.17
CA LEU A 957 36.67 -11.28 18.28
C LEU A 957 35.38 -10.67 18.84
N LYS A 958 34.81 -11.27 19.88
CA LYS A 958 33.54 -10.86 20.45
C LYS A 958 33.63 -9.44 21.02
N ASP A 959 34.69 -9.14 21.76
CA ASP A 959 34.88 -7.87 22.45
C ASP A 959 35.02 -6.69 21.48
N LEU A 960 35.51 -6.92 20.25
CA LEU A 960 35.65 -5.88 19.21
C LEU A 960 34.30 -5.34 18.71
N VAL A 961 33.23 -6.13 18.84
CA VAL A 961 31.88 -5.72 18.44
C VAL A 961 31.21 -4.89 19.54
N THR A 962 31.61 -5.09 20.80
CA THR A 962 30.95 -4.51 21.97
C THR A 962 31.19 -3.00 22.12
N GLU A 963 30.17 -2.29 22.65
CA GLU A 963 30.02 -0.82 22.80
C GLU A 963 30.04 0.02 21.51
N LYS A 964 30.93 -0.24 20.55
CA LYS A 964 31.12 0.63 19.38
C LYS A 964 30.26 0.25 18.18
N TYR A 965 30.08 -1.04 17.88
CA TYR A 965 29.43 -1.49 16.63
C TYR A 965 28.13 -2.29 16.83
N GLU A 966 27.77 -2.63 18.06
CA GLU A 966 26.62 -3.48 18.43
C GLU A 966 25.30 -3.14 17.72
N LYS A 967 25.00 -1.85 17.49
CA LYS A 967 23.77 -1.43 16.79
C LYS A 967 23.76 -1.75 15.28
N ARG A 968 24.90 -2.10 14.69
CA ARG A 968 25.13 -2.20 13.23
C ARG A 968 25.69 -3.55 12.80
N LEU A 969 26.31 -4.27 13.72
CA LEU A 969 27.09 -5.48 13.47
C LEU A 969 26.69 -6.56 14.47
N ASP A 970 26.26 -7.71 13.97
CA ASP A 970 25.99 -8.90 14.78
C ASP A 970 27.25 -9.76 14.91
N TYR A 971 27.54 -10.25 16.11
CA TYR A 971 28.60 -11.26 16.32
C TYR A 971 27.97 -12.66 16.36
N ILE A 972 28.58 -13.61 15.65
CA ILE A 972 28.21 -15.03 15.67
C ILE A 972 29.46 -15.86 15.91
N GLY A 973 29.62 -16.38 17.14
CA GLY A 973 30.57 -17.44 17.47
C GLY A 973 29.88 -18.79 17.33
N ALA A 974 30.14 -19.51 16.24
CA ALA A 974 29.57 -20.84 16.01
C ALA A 974 30.26 -21.55 14.84
N ASP A 975 30.54 -22.84 14.98
CA ASP A 975 31.10 -23.66 13.91
C ASP A 975 30.07 -24.03 12.82
N VAL A 976 30.56 -24.43 11.65
CA VAL A 976 29.77 -24.77 10.45
C VAL A 976 30.13 -26.15 9.90
N GLU A 977 29.29 -26.69 9.02
CA GLU A 977 29.53 -28.00 8.38
C GLU A 977 30.73 -27.98 7.42
N ASP A 978 30.88 -26.90 6.63
CA ASP A 978 31.96 -26.69 5.67
C ASP A 978 32.41 -25.22 5.71
N ARG A 979 33.60 -24.99 6.28
CA ARG A 979 34.21 -23.66 6.48
C ARG A 979 34.78 -23.04 5.21
N ARG A 980 34.99 -23.83 4.14
CA ARG A 980 35.69 -23.39 2.91
C ARG A 980 37.08 -22.79 3.16
N GLY A 981 37.78 -23.28 4.18
CA GLY A 981 39.09 -22.80 4.60
C GLY A 981 39.08 -21.40 5.25
N ILE A 982 37.93 -20.89 5.67
CA ILE A 982 37.81 -19.61 6.38
C ILE A 982 37.72 -19.88 7.88
N ARG A 983 38.44 -19.12 8.71
CA ARG A 983 38.33 -19.12 10.18
C ARG A 983 37.30 -18.11 10.67
N ALA A 984 37.39 -16.88 10.18
CA ALA A 984 36.47 -15.80 10.55
C ALA A 984 36.26 -14.86 9.36
N LEU A 985 35.12 -14.17 9.34
CA LEU A 985 34.76 -13.23 8.28
C LEU A 985 33.86 -12.10 8.75
N LEU A 986 34.09 -10.91 8.19
CA LEU A 986 33.23 -9.73 8.31
C LEU A 986 32.39 -9.62 7.04
N ILE A 987 31.06 -9.59 7.21
CA ILE A 987 30.07 -9.56 6.15
C ILE A 987 29.31 -8.23 6.22
N ARG A 988 29.18 -7.58 5.07
CA ARG A 988 28.35 -6.37 4.90
C ARG A 988 26.86 -6.70 4.90
N PRO A 989 25.98 -5.69 5.13
CA PRO A 989 24.53 -5.85 5.00
C PRO A 989 24.02 -6.45 3.68
N ASP A 990 24.75 -6.22 2.59
CA ASP A 990 24.44 -6.80 1.26
C ASP A 990 24.90 -8.25 1.07
N GLY A 991 25.56 -8.81 2.09
CA GLY A 991 26.06 -10.18 2.12
C GLY A 991 27.36 -10.38 1.36
N PHE A 992 28.08 -9.32 1.04
CA PHE A 992 29.45 -9.39 0.53
C PHE A 992 30.47 -9.38 1.67
N ILE A 993 31.53 -10.17 1.54
CA ILE A 993 32.60 -10.28 2.52
C ILE A 993 33.46 -9.01 2.45
N ALA A 994 33.56 -8.28 3.56
CA ALA A 994 34.43 -7.12 3.71
C ALA A 994 35.86 -7.51 4.11
N TRP A 995 36.01 -8.53 4.95
CA TRP A 995 37.27 -9.04 5.47
C TRP A 995 37.12 -10.53 5.81
N ALA A 996 38.20 -11.30 5.73
CA ALA A 996 38.22 -12.71 6.14
C ALA A 996 39.65 -13.16 6.48
N VAL A 997 39.77 -14.24 7.25
CA VAL A 997 41.04 -14.89 7.61
C VAL A 997 40.95 -16.39 7.31
N GLU A 998 42.04 -16.97 6.79
CA GLU A 998 42.11 -18.40 6.44
C GLU A 998 42.24 -19.26 7.71
N GLU A 999 41.76 -20.49 7.64
CA GLU A 999 41.88 -21.48 8.70
C GLU A 999 43.35 -21.76 9.08
N GLY A 1000 43.63 -21.80 10.39
CA GLY A 1000 44.99 -21.97 10.92
C GLY A 1000 45.88 -20.71 10.89
N ALA A 1001 45.39 -19.57 10.39
CA ALA A 1001 46.08 -18.28 10.46
C ALA A 1001 45.69 -17.47 11.71
N GLU A 1002 46.65 -16.72 12.26
CA GLU A 1002 46.38 -15.76 13.34
C GLU A 1002 45.53 -14.59 12.81
N VAL A 1003 44.57 -14.11 13.63
CA VAL A 1003 43.77 -12.93 13.26
C VAL A 1003 44.61 -11.67 13.44
N ASN A 1004 44.75 -10.91 12.36
CA ASN A 1004 45.28 -9.55 12.42
C ASN A 1004 44.17 -8.57 12.86
N ILE A 1005 44.20 -8.18 14.14
CA ILE A 1005 43.21 -7.29 14.74
C ILE A 1005 43.25 -5.88 14.13
N ASP A 1006 44.43 -5.40 13.74
CA ASP A 1006 44.56 -4.08 13.11
C ASP A 1006 43.88 -4.05 11.74
N GLU A 1007 44.03 -5.11 10.95
CA GLU A 1007 43.36 -5.25 9.65
C GLU A 1007 41.83 -5.31 9.80
N LEU A 1008 41.33 -6.07 10.77
CA LEU A 1008 39.91 -6.13 11.08
C LEU A 1008 39.37 -4.76 11.53
N ASN A 1009 40.10 -4.03 12.39
CA ASN A 1009 39.72 -2.68 12.80
C ASN A 1009 39.65 -1.70 11.62
N VAL A 1010 40.59 -1.77 10.67
CA VAL A 1010 40.54 -0.96 9.44
C VAL A 1010 39.28 -1.30 8.62
N ALA A 1011 38.92 -2.58 8.51
CA ALA A 1011 37.69 -2.98 7.82
C ALA A 1011 36.43 -2.50 8.55
N LEU A 1012 36.38 -2.61 9.88
CA LEU A 1012 35.27 -2.12 10.70
C LEU A 1012 35.08 -0.61 10.58
N GLU A 1013 36.18 0.17 10.61
CA GLU A 1013 36.14 1.61 10.40
C GLU A 1013 35.67 1.98 8.99
N LYS A 1014 36.19 1.30 7.96
CA LYS A 1014 35.83 1.58 6.58
C LYS A 1014 34.35 1.37 6.29
N TRP A 1015 33.76 0.30 6.83
CA TRP A 1015 32.41 -0.15 6.45
C TRP A 1015 31.33 0.21 7.45
N PHE A 1016 31.69 0.36 8.73
CA PHE A 1016 30.71 0.48 9.82
C PHE A 1016 30.94 1.69 10.72
N LYS A 1017 31.82 2.65 10.39
CA LYS A 1017 31.95 3.90 11.16
C LYS A 1017 30.70 4.79 11.03
N ILE A 1018 30.43 5.62 12.04
CA ILE A 1018 29.50 6.76 11.96
C ILE A 1018 30.35 8.02 11.77
#